data_AF-A0A7W1J9U1-F1
#
_entry.id   AF-A0A7W1J9U1-F1
#
_cell.length_a   1.000
_cell.length_b   1.000
_cell.length_c   1.000
_cell.angle_alpha   90.00
_cell.angle_beta   90.00
_cell.angle_gamma   90.00
#
_symmetry.space_group_name_H-M   'P 1'
#
loop_
_entity.id
_entity.type
_entity.pdbx_description
1 polymer ?
#
loop_
_entity_poly.entity_id
_entity_poly.type
_entity_poly.pdbx_seq_one_letter_code
_entity_poly.pdbx_strand_id
1 'polypeptide(L)'
;MDDRQKPPRSGPKPAGIGIRGSSPLSQVVRERLTGDPSWGFFAQNGKWICPFCLSAVVKRQGRTREDSLAVHLEGCRSYSAGRGQPQDQNVVSERMHFENMTFQAENNPAWRVYDHEAVWFCPSCLDRILAVRLQGGQLNNFVFQAMAGHLRVCPSYRQGIIYSAEDIQRARDLSSRAPGLSQVVAQQLQFSVWRYTDANGQWVCPCCLGHTPEIVISSPNDWHFAIDPISKHLLLRCPAFTPERLETQPESLVQQSAGGGAPGTIAAKPSTHTPTGVTKIMPGANPPSLPQRQGMRTPPVARPASGAHDSVTGNQRPVGEAPGQSNYRKHRSVVMPPAAPTAAPPAGPLFGNPKGDVLAGTSLDKVSSDRVKPSDVGQGSTWMDEADAEAPDSAKEPTPHSRTDVIHARNLQATMLAQSPELPGFKFATRYEACSDITGDFYEFITLSDGRIGFALGDVSGHGVQAGLIMSMAKKTLEIYASIGAGPAETLAKVNDALTRDLGGKMFISMIYGILSPYDQSITWARAGGTPAMRYNAKSDTLVEVKPKGMVLGMKAGQVFRQSLEEETTQLNAGDVFLLYTDGVTETMNAQQEEYGTDRLGDVLKKHSPEGPESLLGHVMDHIRRFRGTLPVSDDITILALTVE
;
A
#
# COMPACT_ATOMS: atom_id res chain seq x y z
N MET A 1 28.23 15.21 -77.15
CA MET A 1 28.98 16.46 -76.93
C MET A 1 28.61 16.95 -75.55
N ASP A 2 29.61 16.89 -74.67
CA ASP A 2 29.94 17.81 -73.59
C ASP A 2 28.77 18.48 -72.84
N ASP A 3 28.51 18.23 -71.56
CA ASP A 3 29.34 17.67 -70.47
C ASP A 3 30.73 18.32 -70.33
N ARG A 4 30.84 19.31 -69.43
CA ARG A 4 32.13 19.80 -68.97
C ARG A 4 32.07 20.37 -67.54
N GLN A 5 32.23 19.43 -66.60
CA GLN A 5 32.57 19.54 -65.18
C GLN A 5 33.09 20.89 -64.64
N LYS A 6 32.65 21.24 -63.42
CA LYS A 6 33.48 21.90 -62.40
C LYS A 6 33.47 21.07 -61.12
N PRO A 7 34.59 20.96 -60.38
CA PRO A 7 34.73 19.98 -59.30
C PRO A 7 34.00 20.39 -58.02
N PRO A 8 33.44 19.44 -57.25
CA PRO A 8 32.93 19.72 -55.91
C PRO A 8 34.09 20.07 -54.97
N ARG A 9 33.95 21.15 -54.20
CA ARG A 9 34.89 21.47 -53.11
C ARG A 9 34.80 20.39 -52.03
N SER A 10 35.95 19.91 -51.58
CA SER A 10 36.07 18.95 -50.48
C SER A 10 35.72 19.59 -49.13
N GLY A 11 34.43 19.67 -48.80
CA GLY A 11 34.01 19.80 -47.41
C GLY A 11 34.42 18.54 -46.62
N PRO A 12 34.64 18.63 -45.30
CA PRO A 12 34.91 17.46 -44.49
C PRO A 12 33.73 16.49 -44.58
N LYS A 13 34.00 15.21 -44.87
CA LYS A 13 32.97 14.17 -44.73
C LYS A 13 32.44 14.21 -43.29
N PRO A 14 31.13 14.06 -43.04
CA PRO A 14 30.67 13.76 -41.70
C PRO A 14 31.40 12.51 -41.24
N ALA A 15 32.06 12.59 -40.07
CA ALA A 15 32.77 11.45 -39.52
C ALA A 15 31.79 10.28 -39.40
N GLY A 16 32.16 9.12 -39.92
CA GLY A 16 31.33 7.92 -39.77
C GLY A 16 31.04 7.70 -38.29
N ILE A 17 29.83 7.24 -37.96
CA ILE A 17 29.41 7.00 -36.58
C ILE A 17 30.27 5.87 -36.01
N GLY A 18 31.41 6.25 -35.44
CA GLY A 18 32.31 5.33 -34.76
C GLY A 18 31.56 4.69 -33.61
N ILE A 19 31.65 3.36 -33.53
CA ILE A 19 31.12 2.59 -32.42
C ILE A 19 31.75 3.16 -31.15
N ARG A 20 30.96 3.87 -30.33
CA ARG A 20 31.43 4.39 -29.06
C ARG A 20 31.91 3.20 -28.23
N GLY A 21 33.11 3.31 -27.65
CA GLY A 21 33.58 2.33 -26.67
C GLY A 21 32.53 2.15 -25.58
N SER A 22 32.28 0.90 -25.20
CA SER A 22 31.33 0.57 -24.14
C SER A 22 31.69 1.32 -22.85
N SER A 23 30.69 1.85 -22.13
CA SER A 23 30.89 2.52 -20.83
C SER A 23 31.70 1.58 -19.91
N PRO A 24 32.58 2.10 -19.02
CA PRO A 24 33.24 1.27 -18.02
C PRO A 24 32.23 0.43 -17.22
N LEU A 25 31.04 0.98 -16.98
CA LEU A 25 29.95 0.26 -16.32
C LEU A 25 29.31 -0.82 -17.22
N SER A 26 29.26 -0.63 -18.54
CA SER A 26 28.84 -1.70 -19.49
C SER A 26 29.79 -2.89 -19.48
N GLN A 27 31.09 -2.67 -19.22
CA GLN A 27 32.04 -3.76 -19.03
C GLN A 27 31.77 -4.51 -17.72
N VAL A 28 31.59 -3.79 -16.60
CA VAL A 28 31.22 -4.41 -15.30
C VAL A 28 29.91 -5.19 -15.40
N VAL A 29 28.89 -4.65 -16.08
CA VAL A 29 27.63 -5.35 -16.37
C VAL A 29 27.87 -6.64 -17.14
N ARG A 30 28.73 -6.62 -18.18
CA ARG A 30 29.06 -7.82 -18.98
C ARG A 30 29.72 -8.89 -18.12
N GLU A 31 30.74 -8.52 -17.35
CA GLU A 31 31.50 -9.43 -16.48
C GLU A 31 30.58 -10.05 -15.41
N ARG A 32 29.74 -9.23 -14.76
CA ARG A 32 28.77 -9.71 -13.76
C ARG A 32 27.71 -10.62 -14.35
N LEU A 33 27.12 -10.27 -15.50
CA LEU A 33 26.16 -11.15 -16.21
C LEU A 33 26.75 -12.52 -16.61
N THR A 34 28.09 -12.65 -16.68
CA THR A 34 28.77 -13.93 -16.95
C THR A 34 29.29 -14.66 -15.72
N GLY A 35 29.52 -13.97 -14.60
CA GLY A 35 30.20 -14.53 -13.41
C GLY A 35 29.42 -14.45 -12.08
N ASP A 36 28.27 -13.78 -12.06
CA ASP A 36 27.52 -13.48 -10.84
C ASP A 36 26.02 -13.81 -11.02
N PRO A 37 25.53 -14.94 -10.49
CA PRO A 37 24.13 -15.35 -10.62
C PRO A 37 23.12 -14.32 -10.09
N SER A 38 23.52 -13.45 -9.15
CA SER A 38 22.62 -12.40 -8.63
C SER A 38 22.24 -11.34 -9.66
N TRP A 39 22.94 -11.28 -10.80
CA TRP A 39 22.61 -10.41 -11.93
C TRP A 39 21.81 -11.16 -13.03
N GLY A 40 21.56 -12.46 -12.87
CA GLY A 40 20.98 -13.33 -13.89
C GLY A 40 19.45 -13.27 -14.05
N PHE A 41 18.75 -12.39 -13.31
CA PHE A 41 17.29 -12.34 -13.30
C PHE A 41 16.72 -11.66 -14.56
N PHE A 42 16.24 -12.46 -15.51
CA PHE A 42 15.50 -12.00 -16.68
C PHE A 42 14.09 -12.61 -16.70
N ALA A 43 13.08 -11.76 -16.79
CA ALA A 43 11.69 -12.20 -16.98
C ALA A 43 11.44 -12.72 -18.40
N GLN A 44 10.37 -13.49 -18.60
CA GLN A 44 9.96 -14.10 -19.87
C GLN A 44 9.75 -13.07 -21.00
N ASN A 45 9.40 -11.83 -20.63
CA ASN A 45 9.28 -10.68 -21.53
C ASN A 45 10.64 -10.07 -21.96
N GLY A 46 11.77 -10.65 -21.53
CA GLY A 46 13.12 -10.18 -21.82
C GLY A 46 13.59 -8.97 -20.99
N LYS A 47 12.78 -8.46 -20.05
CA LYS A 47 13.20 -7.42 -19.10
C LYS A 47 14.20 -8.02 -18.10
N TRP A 48 15.25 -7.26 -17.80
CA TRP A 48 16.16 -7.56 -16.68
C TRP A 48 15.57 -7.02 -15.39
N ILE A 49 15.51 -7.82 -14.32
CA ILE A 49 15.14 -7.31 -13.00
C ILE A 49 16.41 -6.79 -12.34
N CYS A 50 16.47 -5.48 -12.09
CA CYS A 50 17.61 -4.88 -11.42
C CYS A 50 17.69 -5.40 -9.96
N PRO A 51 18.75 -6.11 -9.56
CA PRO A 51 18.84 -6.73 -8.24
C PRO A 51 19.10 -5.72 -7.12
N PHE A 52 19.21 -4.43 -7.44
CA PHE A 52 19.44 -3.34 -6.49
C PHE A 52 18.14 -2.58 -6.14
N CYS A 53 17.24 -2.40 -7.11
CA CYS A 53 16.04 -1.57 -6.97
C CYS A 53 14.75 -2.19 -7.55
N LEU A 54 14.78 -3.47 -7.93
CA LEU A 54 13.62 -4.27 -8.38
C LEU A 54 12.90 -3.74 -9.65
N SER A 55 13.45 -2.70 -10.29
CA SER A 55 12.97 -2.14 -11.55
C SER A 55 13.17 -3.11 -12.71
N ALA A 56 12.17 -3.26 -13.58
CA ALA A 56 12.24 -4.13 -14.75
C ALA A 56 12.75 -3.35 -15.98
N VAL A 57 14.02 -3.57 -16.34
CA VAL A 57 14.77 -2.80 -17.34
C VAL A 57 14.65 -3.42 -18.73
N VAL A 58 14.12 -2.64 -19.68
CA VAL A 58 14.01 -3.00 -21.10
C VAL A 58 15.30 -2.63 -21.85
N LYS A 59 15.77 -3.50 -22.75
CA LYS A 59 16.85 -3.17 -23.71
C LYS A 59 16.42 -2.02 -24.61
N ARG A 60 17.18 -0.92 -24.64
CA ARG A 60 16.89 0.24 -25.50
C ARG A 60 17.23 -0.07 -26.97
N GLN A 61 16.40 0.39 -27.90
CA GLN A 61 16.67 0.27 -29.34
C GLN A 61 18.01 0.95 -29.68
N GLY A 62 18.75 0.37 -30.63
CA GLY A 62 20.06 0.87 -31.07
C GLY A 62 21.20 0.72 -30.05
N ARG A 63 21.01 0.04 -28.91
CA ARG A 63 22.06 -0.22 -27.90
C ARG A 63 22.26 -1.72 -27.66
N THR A 64 23.41 -2.09 -27.08
CA THR A 64 23.59 -3.43 -26.52
C THR A 64 22.69 -3.62 -25.28
N ARG A 65 22.57 -4.86 -24.80
CA ARG A 65 21.89 -5.14 -23.52
C ARG A 65 22.71 -4.51 -22.39
N GLU A 66 24.01 -4.71 -22.43
CA GLU A 66 24.99 -4.28 -21.43
C GLU A 66 24.98 -2.75 -21.26
N ASP A 67 24.94 -1.99 -22.36
CA ASP A 67 24.81 -0.52 -22.33
C ASP A 67 23.41 -0.05 -21.87
N SER A 68 22.36 -0.85 -22.07
CA SER A 68 21.01 -0.50 -21.60
C SER A 68 20.89 -0.66 -20.10
N LEU A 69 21.52 -1.71 -19.54
CA LEU A 69 21.61 -1.99 -18.12
C LEU A 69 22.55 -1.01 -17.41
N ALA A 70 23.72 -0.70 -17.99
CA ALA A 70 24.63 0.32 -17.47
C ALA A 70 23.95 1.69 -17.31
N VAL A 71 23.18 2.13 -18.30
CA VAL A 71 22.45 3.41 -18.28
C VAL A 71 21.31 3.44 -17.25
N HIS A 72 20.79 2.28 -16.85
CA HIS A 72 19.91 2.21 -15.68
C HIS A 72 20.73 2.35 -14.37
N LEU A 73 21.84 1.63 -14.25
CA LEU A 73 22.71 1.66 -13.06
C LEU A 73 23.37 3.03 -12.82
N GLU A 74 23.68 3.78 -13.87
CA GLU A 74 24.12 5.19 -13.82
C GLU A 74 23.11 6.10 -13.08
N GLY A 75 21.81 5.75 -13.08
CA GLY A 75 20.75 6.46 -12.33
C GLY A 75 20.19 5.70 -11.13
N CYS A 76 20.69 4.49 -10.82
CA CYS A 76 20.10 3.62 -9.81
C CYS A 76 20.64 3.96 -8.40
N ARG A 77 19.87 4.75 -7.63
CA ARG A 77 20.25 5.15 -6.27
C ARG A 77 20.58 3.97 -5.34
N SER A 78 19.86 2.85 -5.44
CA SER A 78 20.16 1.65 -4.64
C SER A 78 21.50 0.99 -5.00
N TYR A 79 21.95 1.10 -6.26
CA TYR A 79 23.23 0.55 -6.71
C TYR A 79 24.39 1.41 -6.19
N SER A 80 24.28 2.74 -6.29
CA SER A 80 25.32 3.66 -5.82
C SER A 80 25.39 3.75 -4.30
N ALA A 81 24.25 3.86 -3.60
CA ALA A 81 24.21 3.87 -2.13
C ALA A 81 24.59 2.50 -1.52
N GLY A 82 24.10 1.41 -2.11
CA GLY A 82 24.44 0.03 -1.70
C GLY A 82 25.85 -0.42 -2.07
N ARG A 83 26.68 0.45 -2.68
CA ARG A 83 28.05 0.16 -3.16
C ARG A 83 28.13 -1.10 -4.04
N GLY A 84 27.09 -1.35 -4.82
CA GLY A 84 26.97 -2.53 -5.69
C GLY A 84 26.65 -3.85 -5.00
N GLN A 85 26.18 -3.86 -3.73
CA GLN A 85 25.63 -5.06 -3.11
C GLN A 85 24.16 -5.28 -3.55
N PRO A 86 23.80 -6.46 -4.09
CA PRO A 86 22.42 -6.76 -4.48
C PRO A 86 21.53 -7.05 -3.27
N GLN A 87 20.21 -6.96 -3.47
CA GLN A 87 19.21 -7.45 -2.53
C GLN A 87 19.22 -8.99 -2.44
N ASP A 88 18.46 -9.52 -1.48
CA ASP A 88 18.28 -10.96 -1.33
C ASP A 88 17.68 -11.59 -2.61
N GLN A 89 18.24 -12.74 -3.02
CA GLN A 89 17.89 -13.39 -4.28
C GLN A 89 16.43 -13.85 -4.33
N ASN A 90 15.78 -14.11 -3.19
CA ASN A 90 14.37 -14.45 -3.14
C ASN A 90 13.50 -13.24 -3.50
N VAL A 91 13.84 -12.03 -3.02
CA VAL A 91 13.10 -10.79 -3.34
C VAL A 91 13.22 -10.44 -4.82
N VAL A 92 14.41 -10.57 -5.41
CA VAL A 92 14.61 -10.37 -6.85
C VAL A 92 13.89 -11.44 -7.67
N SER A 93 13.86 -12.69 -7.18
CA SER A 93 13.11 -13.79 -7.78
C SER A 93 11.60 -13.57 -7.73
N GLU A 94 11.03 -13.14 -6.61
CA GLU A 94 9.59 -12.84 -6.48
C GLU A 94 9.17 -11.71 -7.42
N ARG A 95 9.98 -10.65 -7.52
CA ARG A 95 9.76 -9.56 -8.49
C ARG A 95 9.81 -10.07 -9.94
N MET A 96 10.73 -11.00 -10.26
CA MET A 96 10.79 -11.65 -11.56
C MET A 96 9.55 -12.53 -11.83
N HIS A 97 9.05 -13.26 -10.83
CA HIS A 97 7.82 -14.03 -10.94
C HIS A 97 6.60 -13.14 -11.16
N PHE A 98 6.54 -11.96 -10.53
CA PHE A 98 5.52 -10.95 -10.79
C PHE A 98 5.57 -10.45 -12.25
N GLU A 99 6.75 -10.08 -12.77
CA GLU A 99 6.92 -9.66 -14.17
C GLU A 99 6.64 -10.77 -15.20
N ASN A 100 6.85 -12.04 -14.83
CA ASN A 100 6.41 -13.18 -15.63
C ASN A 100 4.89 -13.30 -15.63
N MET A 101 4.26 -13.15 -14.46
CA MET A 101 2.81 -13.23 -14.28
C MET A 101 2.08 -12.08 -15.00
N THR A 102 2.55 -10.84 -14.93
CA THR A 102 1.96 -9.72 -15.69
C THR A 102 2.07 -9.93 -17.20
N PHE A 103 3.24 -10.38 -17.67
CA PHE A 103 3.43 -10.71 -19.08
C PHE A 103 2.47 -11.81 -19.56
N GLN A 104 2.25 -12.87 -18.77
CA GLN A 104 1.24 -13.88 -19.06
C GLN A 104 -0.18 -13.30 -19.04
N ALA A 105 -0.53 -12.48 -18.04
CA ALA A 105 -1.84 -11.83 -17.94
C ALA A 105 -2.15 -10.92 -19.14
N GLU A 106 -1.15 -10.19 -19.67
CA GLU A 106 -1.30 -9.35 -20.86
C GLU A 106 -1.43 -10.17 -22.16
N ASN A 107 -0.59 -11.19 -22.34
CA ASN A 107 -0.33 -11.80 -23.65
C ASN A 107 -1.00 -13.18 -23.84
N ASN A 108 -1.32 -13.90 -22.78
CA ASN A 108 -1.88 -15.25 -22.83
C ASN A 108 -3.43 -15.21 -22.71
N PRO A 109 -4.19 -15.70 -23.71
CA PRO A 109 -5.66 -15.75 -23.63
C PRO A 109 -6.21 -16.53 -22.44
N ALA A 110 -5.51 -17.56 -21.96
CA ALA A 110 -5.94 -18.35 -20.79
C ALA A 110 -6.01 -17.48 -19.51
N TRP A 111 -5.12 -16.51 -19.39
CA TRP A 111 -5.08 -15.59 -18.25
C TRP A 111 -6.10 -14.45 -18.35
N ARG A 112 -6.87 -14.37 -19.43
CA ARG A 112 -7.81 -13.27 -19.71
C ARG A 112 -9.26 -13.74 -19.82
N VAL A 113 -9.63 -14.78 -19.07
CA VAL A 113 -11.02 -15.21 -18.93
C VAL A 113 -11.68 -14.51 -17.74
N TYR A 114 -12.74 -13.78 -18.03
CA TYR A 114 -13.56 -13.05 -17.06
C TYR A 114 -15.04 -13.36 -17.32
N ASP A 115 -15.87 -13.19 -16.29
CA ASP A 115 -17.33 -13.25 -16.39
C ASP A 115 -17.99 -11.90 -16.72
N HIS A 116 -19.32 -11.90 -16.72
CA HIS A 116 -20.16 -10.72 -16.98
C HIS A 116 -20.06 -9.66 -15.86
N GLU A 117 -19.56 -10.02 -14.69
CA GLU A 117 -19.25 -9.10 -13.58
C GLU A 117 -17.81 -8.54 -13.65
N ALA A 118 -17.05 -8.92 -14.69
CA ALA A 118 -15.63 -8.68 -14.89
C ALA A 118 -14.72 -9.27 -13.80
N VAL A 119 -15.17 -10.34 -13.13
CA VAL A 119 -14.39 -11.13 -12.17
C VAL A 119 -13.58 -12.20 -12.92
N TRP A 120 -12.32 -12.37 -12.53
CA TRP A 120 -11.36 -13.25 -13.18
C TRP A 120 -11.53 -14.72 -12.80
N PHE A 121 -11.25 -15.60 -13.76
CA PHE A 121 -11.11 -17.04 -13.52
C PHE A 121 -9.63 -17.44 -13.56
N CYS A 122 -9.16 -18.07 -12.49
CA CYS A 122 -7.76 -18.46 -12.38
C CYS A 122 -7.41 -19.59 -13.37
N PRO A 123 -6.38 -19.43 -14.23
CA PRO A 123 -6.02 -20.41 -15.25
C PRO A 123 -5.44 -21.70 -14.69
N SER A 124 -5.14 -21.77 -13.38
CA SER A 124 -4.56 -22.95 -12.73
C SER A 124 -5.56 -23.79 -11.94
N CYS A 125 -6.48 -23.16 -11.21
CA CYS A 125 -7.45 -23.88 -10.37
C CYS A 125 -8.88 -23.86 -10.93
N LEU A 126 -9.14 -23.12 -12.01
CA LEU A 126 -10.45 -22.92 -12.65
C LEU A 126 -11.50 -22.21 -11.78
N ASP A 127 -11.09 -21.60 -10.66
CA ASP A 127 -11.99 -20.91 -9.74
C ASP A 127 -12.22 -19.43 -10.12
N ARG A 128 -13.42 -18.94 -9.81
CA ARG A 128 -13.81 -17.53 -9.84
C ARG A 128 -13.18 -16.78 -8.67
N ILE A 129 -12.25 -15.86 -8.92
CA ILE A 129 -11.50 -15.17 -7.87
C ILE A 129 -12.10 -13.78 -7.62
N LEU A 130 -13.01 -13.68 -6.65
CA LEU A 130 -13.77 -12.44 -6.37
C LEU A 130 -12.91 -11.19 -6.15
N ALA A 131 -11.73 -11.35 -5.54
CA ALA A 131 -10.77 -10.26 -5.29
C ALA A 131 -10.05 -9.76 -6.57
N VAL A 132 -10.16 -10.47 -7.70
CA VAL A 132 -9.54 -10.10 -8.97
C VAL A 132 -10.65 -9.66 -9.93
N ARG A 133 -10.94 -8.36 -9.92
CA ARG A 133 -12.00 -7.74 -10.74
C ARG A 133 -11.45 -6.60 -11.59
N LEU A 134 -11.79 -6.55 -12.88
CA LEU A 134 -11.33 -5.47 -13.76
C LEU A 134 -12.03 -4.15 -13.46
N GLN A 135 -11.35 -3.24 -12.79
CA GLN A 135 -11.78 -1.84 -12.69
C GLN A 135 -11.68 -1.18 -14.07
N GLY A 136 -12.77 -0.59 -14.55
CA GLY A 136 -12.84 0.02 -15.89
C GLY A 136 -12.62 -0.95 -17.07
N GLY A 137 -12.69 -2.27 -16.85
CA GLY A 137 -12.44 -3.28 -17.88
C GLY A 137 -10.97 -3.42 -18.32
N GLN A 138 -10.01 -2.83 -17.60
CA GLN A 138 -8.60 -2.86 -17.95
C GLN A 138 -7.76 -3.68 -16.96
N LEU A 139 -6.73 -4.34 -17.48
CA LEU A 139 -5.63 -4.85 -16.66
C LEU A 139 -4.83 -3.65 -16.13
N ASN A 140 -4.84 -3.46 -14.82
CA ASN A 140 -4.03 -2.48 -14.12
C ASN A 140 -3.21 -3.18 -13.01
N ASN A 141 -2.33 -2.43 -12.35
CA ASN A 141 -1.41 -3.05 -11.39
C ASN A 141 -2.10 -3.52 -10.08
N PHE A 142 -3.29 -3.00 -9.73
CA PHE A 142 -4.10 -3.59 -8.65
C PHE A 142 -4.61 -4.98 -9.03
N VAL A 143 -5.13 -5.14 -10.27
CA VAL A 143 -5.56 -6.45 -10.79
C VAL A 143 -4.38 -7.44 -10.76
N PHE A 144 -3.19 -7.01 -11.19
CA PHE A 144 -1.98 -7.84 -11.14
C PHE A 144 -1.59 -8.21 -9.69
N GLN A 145 -1.66 -7.30 -8.72
CA GLN A 145 -1.37 -7.62 -7.31
C GLN A 145 -2.40 -8.60 -6.73
N ALA A 146 -3.69 -8.46 -7.07
CA ALA A 146 -4.73 -9.39 -6.66
C ALA A 146 -4.54 -10.79 -7.27
N MET A 147 -4.16 -10.86 -8.57
CA MET A 147 -3.75 -12.12 -9.22
C MET A 147 -2.57 -12.76 -8.49
N ALA A 148 -1.51 -12.00 -8.20
CA ALA A 148 -0.33 -12.48 -7.50
C ALA A 148 -0.66 -13.00 -6.09
N GLY A 149 -1.53 -12.29 -5.36
CA GLY A 149 -2.01 -12.69 -4.03
C GLY A 149 -2.71 -14.05 -4.04
N HIS A 150 -3.63 -14.28 -4.99
CA HIS A 150 -4.26 -15.58 -5.16
C HIS A 150 -3.25 -16.67 -5.59
N LEU A 151 -2.41 -16.39 -6.59
CA LEU A 151 -1.49 -17.38 -7.17
C LEU A 151 -0.42 -17.84 -6.17
N ARG A 152 -0.02 -16.99 -5.21
CA ARG A 152 0.87 -17.36 -4.10
C ARG A 152 0.33 -18.51 -3.25
N VAL A 153 -0.99 -18.57 -3.03
CA VAL A 153 -1.64 -19.62 -2.25
C VAL A 153 -2.23 -20.76 -3.10
N CYS A 154 -2.54 -20.50 -4.37
CA CYS A 154 -3.11 -21.48 -5.31
C CYS A 154 -2.25 -22.77 -5.41
N PRO A 155 -2.76 -23.96 -5.02
CA PRO A 155 -1.99 -25.20 -5.07
C PRO A 155 -1.67 -25.63 -6.51
N SER A 156 -2.64 -25.51 -7.42
CA SER A 156 -2.49 -25.91 -8.82
C SER A 156 -1.46 -25.08 -9.57
N TYR A 157 -1.38 -23.77 -9.29
CA TYR A 157 -0.35 -22.90 -9.88
C TYR A 157 1.06 -23.29 -9.39
N ARG A 158 1.19 -23.60 -8.09
CA ARG A 158 2.44 -24.10 -7.50
C ARG A 158 2.86 -25.48 -8.01
N GLN A 159 1.93 -26.24 -8.60
CA GLN A 159 2.19 -27.48 -9.34
C GLN A 159 2.50 -27.27 -10.83
N GLY A 160 2.52 -26.02 -11.31
CA GLY A 160 2.76 -25.68 -12.72
C GLY A 160 1.55 -25.91 -13.65
N ILE A 161 0.36 -26.17 -13.10
CA ILE A 161 -0.84 -26.46 -13.89
C ILE A 161 -1.38 -25.15 -14.48
N ILE A 162 -1.55 -25.11 -15.81
CA ILE A 162 -2.20 -24.05 -16.57
C ILE A 162 -3.14 -24.71 -17.59
N TYR A 163 -4.43 -24.40 -17.52
CA TYR A 163 -5.45 -24.91 -18.45
C TYR A 163 -5.55 -24.05 -19.72
N SER A 164 -6.22 -24.57 -20.75
CA SER A 164 -6.48 -23.81 -21.98
C SER A 164 -7.53 -22.71 -21.75
N ALA A 165 -7.52 -21.68 -22.59
CA ALA A 165 -8.56 -20.64 -22.55
C ALA A 165 -9.97 -21.20 -22.76
N GLU A 166 -10.11 -22.29 -23.53
CA GLU A 166 -11.39 -22.96 -23.80
C GLU A 166 -11.90 -23.71 -22.56
N ASP A 167 -11.02 -24.39 -21.81
CA ASP A 167 -11.38 -25.06 -20.56
C ASP A 167 -11.81 -24.07 -19.48
N ILE A 168 -11.12 -22.93 -19.37
CA ILE A 168 -11.42 -21.88 -18.40
C ILE A 168 -12.72 -21.15 -18.79
N GLN A 169 -12.98 -20.93 -20.09
CA GLN A 169 -14.26 -20.44 -20.59
C GLN A 169 -15.40 -21.43 -20.30
N ARG A 170 -15.18 -22.74 -20.51
CA ARG A 170 -16.16 -23.78 -20.13
C ARG A 170 -16.43 -23.77 -18.63
N ALA A 171 -15.40 -23.65 -17.79
CA ALA A 171 -15.56 -23.57 -16.33
C ALA A 171 -16.39 -22.34 -15.91
N ARG A 172 -16.09 -21.17 -16.48
CA ARG A 172 -16.85 -19.94 -16.30
C ARG A 172 -18.31 -20.07 -16.75
N ASP A 173 -18.54 -20.64 -17.92
CA ASP A 173 -19.87 -20.74 -18.51
C ASP A 173 -20.74 -21.74 -17.74
N LEU A 174 -20.17 -22.83 -17.24
CA LEU A 174 -20.85 -23.76 -16.33
C LEU A 174 -21.16 -23.12 -14.98
N SER A 175 -20.19 -22.40 -14.40
CA SER A 175 -20.40 -21.62 -13.15
C SER A 175 -21.51 -20.57 -13.31
N SER A 176 -21.58 -19.93 -14.48
CA SER A 176 -22.61 -18.93 -14.82
C SER A 176 -24.01 -19.53 -15.04
N ARG A 177 -24.11 -20.84 -15.35
CA ARG A 177 -25.39 -21.56 -15.51
C ARG A 177 -25.95 -22.12 -14.20
N ALA A 178 -25.12 -22.25 -13.16
CA ALA A 178 -25.53 -22.76 -11.85
C ALA A 178 -25.33 -21.72 -10.72
N PRO A 179 -25.87 -20.48 -10.85
CA PRO A 179 -25.78 -19.48 -9.78
C PRO A 179 -26.46 -20.02 -8.52
N GLY A 180 -25.74 -20.02 -7.40
CA GLY A 180 -26.23 -20.59 -6.14
C GLY A 180 -26.04 -22.11 -5.98
N LEU A 181 -25.25 -22.80 -6.82
CA LEU A 181 -25.00 -24.24 -6.68
C LEU A 181 -24.55 -24.64 -5.27
N SER A 182 -23.66 -23.87 -4.62
CA SER A 182 -23.25 -24.13 -3.23
C SER A 182 -24.42 -24.12 -2.24
N GLN A 183 -25.45 -23.30 -2.48
CA GLN A 183 -26.68 -23.31 -1.67
C GLN A 183 -27.54 -24.54 -1.97
N VAL A 184 -27.60 -24.99 -3.22
CA VAL A 184 -28.26 -26.26 -3.58
C VAL A 184 -27.53 -27.44 -2.95
N VAL A 185 -26.20 -27.50 -3.03
CA VAL A 185 -25.38 -28.54 -2.38
C VAL A 185 -25.57 -28.54 -0.86
N ALA A 186 -25.61 -27.36 -0.22
CA ALA A 186 -25.89 -27.24 1.22
C ALA A 186 -27.29 -27.79 1.61
N GLN A 187 -28.29 -27.65 0.74
CA GLN A 187 -29.61 -28.28 0.93
C GLN A 187 -29.55 -29.79 0.67
N GLN A 188 -28.87 -30.23 -0.39
CA GLN A 188 -28.75 -31.63 -0.76
C GLN A 188 -28.00 -32.48 0.27
N LEU A 189 -27.01 -31.90 0.96
CA LEU A 189 -26.32 -32.51 2.11
C LEU A 189 -27.24 -32.84 3.29
N GLN A 190 -28.51 -32.42 3.30
CA GLN A 190 -29.48 -32.90 4.28
C GLN A 190 -29.92 -34.35 4.02
N PHE A 191 -29.87 -34.82 2.77
CA PHE A 191 -30.19 -36.20 2.42
C PHE A 191 -29.01 -37.15 2.73
N SER A 192 -29.29 -38.44 2.87
CA SER A 192 -28.30 -39.48 3.18
C SER A 192 -27.43 -39.84 1.96
N VAL A 193 -28.04 -39.93 0.77
CA VAL A 193 -27.36 -40.21 -0.51
C VAL A 193 -26.20 -39.25 -0.82
N TRP A 194 -26.25 -38.01 -0.32
CA TRP A 194 -25.20 -37.01 -0.48
C TRP A 194 -24.05 -37.12 0.53
N ARG A 195 -24.18 -37.97 1.56
CA ARG A 195 -23.26 -38.04 2.71
C ARG A 195 -22.51 -39.37 2.84
N TYR A 196 -22.36 -40.10 1.74
CA TYR A 196 -21.54 -41.30 1.65
C TYR A 196 -20.05 -40.96 1.45
N THR A 197 -19.21 -41.74 2.12
CA THR A 197 -17.75 -41.68 2.03
C THR A 197 -17.18 -43.09 1.97
N ASP A 198 -16.04 -43.27 1.32
CA ASP A 198 -15.33 -44.55 1.31
C ASP A 198 -14.60 -44.84 2.64
N ALA A 199 -13.89 -45.98 2.69
CA ALA A 199 -13.16 -46.43 3.87
C ALA A 199 -12.01 -45.49 4.32
N ASN A 200 -11.60 -44.54 3.48
CA ASN A 200 -10.60 -43.51 3.79
C ASN A 200 -11.24 -42.16 4.15
N GLY A 201 -12.57 -42.07 4.18
CA GLY A 201 -13.31 -40.82 4.36
C GLY A 201 -13.41 -39.96 3.10
N GLN A 202 -13.02 -40.45 1.92
CA GLN A 202 -13.18 -39.69 0.67
C GLN A 202 -14.65 -39.66 0.28
N TRP A 203 -15.18 -38.49 -0.06
CA TRP A 203 -16.56 -38.36 -0.54
C TRP A 203 -16.77 -39.12 -1.85
N VAL A 204 -17.95 -39.72 -1.99
CA VAL A 204 -18.37 -40.42 -3.22
C VAL A 204 -19.50 -39.62 -3.87
N CYS A 205 -19.27 -39.16 -5.09
CA CYS A 205 -20.22 -38.31 -5.80
C CYS A 205 -21.49 -39.10 -6.18
N PRO A 206 -22.69 -38.72 -5.70
CA PRO A 206 -23.90 -39.49 -5.94
C PRO A 206 -24.41 -39.39 -7.39
N CYS A 207 -23.86 -38.50 -8.21
CA CYS A 207 -24.23 -38.37 -9.63
C CYS A 207 -23.46 -39.38 -10.51
N CYS A 208 -22.13 -39.49 -10.32
CA CYS A 208 -21.23 -40.27 -11.19
C CYS A 208 -20.56 -41.47 -10.51
N LEU A 209 -20.78 -41.68 -9.21
CA LEU A 209 -20.13 -42.71 -8.36
C LEU A 209 -18.60 -42.57 -8.25
N GLY A 210 -18.03 -41.44 -8.70
CA GLY A 210 -16.60 -41.15 -8.58
C GLY A 210 -16.20 -40.82 -7.14
N HIS A 211 -15.08 -41.38 -6.68
CA HIS A 211 -14.45 -41.03 -5.41
C HIS A 211 -13.62 -39.76 -5.60
N THR A 212 -13.71 -38.80 -4.68
CA THR A 212 -13.00 -37.52 -4.77
C THR A 212 -11.90 -37.44 -3.70
N PRO A 213 -10.64 -37.77 -4.00
CA PRO A 213 -9.55 -37.71 -3.02
C PRO A 213 -9.25 -36.30 -2.50
N GLU A 214 -9.73 -35.26 -3.19
CA GLU A 214 -9.68 -33.87 -2.75
C GLU A 214 -10.76 -33.48 -1.73
N ILE A 215 -11.72 -34.35 -1.41
CA ILE A 215 -12.80 -34.10 -0.44
C ILE A 215 -12.81 -35.22 0.60
N VAL A 216 -12.11 -35.00 1.71
CA VAL A 216 -12.01 -35.96 2.82
C VAL A 216 -12.83 -35.45 4.01
N ILE A 217 -13.72 -36.32 4.52
CA ILE A 217 -14.58 -36.06 5.68
C ILE A 217 -14.08 -36.92 6.84
N SER A 218 -13.57 -36.27 7.89
CA SER A 218 -13.09 -36.90 9.13
C SER A 218 -13.89 -36.49 10.37
N SER A 219 -14.62 -35.37 10.31
CA SER A 219 -15.49 -34.85 11.37
C SER A 219 -16.86 -34.42 10.83
N PRO A 220 -17.90 -34.25 11.69
CA PRO A 220 -19.22 -33.77 11.25
C PRO A 220 -19.19 -32.33 10.73
N ASN A 221 -18.20 -31.53 11.15
CA ASN A 221 -18.05 -30.13 10.74
C ASN A 221 -17.50 -30.01 9.32
N ASP A 222 -16.77 -31.04 8.84
CA ASP A 222 -16.09 -31.04 7.55
C ASP A 222 -17.09 -30.93 6.40
N TRP A 223 -18.33 -31.43 6.58
CA TRP A 223 -19.43 -31.27 5.63
C TRP A 223 -19.76 -29.81 5.29
N HIS A 224 -19.53 -28.87 6.21
CA HIS A 224 -19.71 -27.44 5.92
C HIS A 224 -18.62 -26.93 4.97
N PHE A 225 -17.36 -27.32 5.21
CA PHE A 225 -16.22 -26.95 4.37
C PHE A 225 -16.20 -27.71 3.02
N ALA A 226 -16.90 -28.85 2.93
CA ALA A 226 -17.02 -29.65 1.72
C ALA A 226 -17.99 -29.09 0.66
N ILE A 227 -18.83 -28.10 1.00
CA ILE A 227 -19.86 -27.54 0.09
C ILE A 227 -19.26 -27.04 -1.23
N ASP A 228 -18.22 -26.21 -1.16
CA ASP A 228 -17.60 -25.63 -2.36
C ASP A 228 -16.71 -26.64 -3.12
N PRO A 229 -15.90 -27.50 -2.48
CA PRO A 229 -15.27 -28.65 -3.13
C PRO A 229 -16.25 -29.57 -3.87
N ILE A 230 -17.42 -29.88 -3.29
CA ILE A 230 -18.47 -30.68 -3.93
C ILE A 230 -19.04 -29.93 -5.14
N SER A 231 -19.39 -28.64 -4.97
CA SER A 231 -19.89 -27.80 -6.07
C SER A 231 -18.90 -27.71 -7.23
N LYS A 232 -17.60 -27.64 -6.92
CA LYS A 232 -16.51 -27.65 -7.88
C LYS A 232 -16.32 -29.00 -8.57
N HIS A 233 -16.45 -30.11 -7.85
CA HIS A 233 -16.46 -31.43 -8.47
C HIS A 233 -17.63 -31.56 -9.45
N LEU A 234 -18.84 -31.19 -9.04
CA LEU A 234 -20.04 -31.22 -9.88
C LEU A 234 -19.84 -30.40 -11.17
N LEU A 235 -19.41 -29.14 -11.05
CA LEU A 235 -19.23 -28.25 -12.20
C LEU A 235 -18.10 -28.66 -13.15
N LEU A 236 -16.97 -29.14 -12.63
CA LEU A 236 -15.72 -29.23 -13.42
C LEU A 236 -15.19 -30.66 -13.62
N ARG A 237 -15.71 -31.65 -12.90
CA ARG A 237 -15.15 -33.02 -12.85
C ARG A 237 -16.19 -34.14 -12.96
N CYS A 238 -17.46 -33.87 -12.71
CA CYS A 238 -18.53 -34.86 -12.76
C CYS A 238 -19.07 -35.02 -14.19
N PRO A 239 -18.84 -36.16 -14.88
CA PRO A 239 -19.36 -36.38 -16.24
C PRO A 239 -20.88 -36.60 -16.29
N ALA A 240 -21.53 -36.73 -15.13
CA ALA A 240 -22.97 -36.97 -14.99
C ALA A 240 -23.75 -35.78 -14.43
N PHE A 241 -23.09 -34.64 -14.18
CA PHE A 241 -23.76 -33.43 -13.68
C PHE A 241 -24.23 -32.54 -14.84
N THR A 242 -25.49 -32.12 -14.78
CA THR A 242 -26.05 -31.08 -15.66
C THR A 242 -26.60 -29.93 -14.81
N PRO A 243 -26.17 -28.67 -15.00
CA PRO A 243 -26.67 -27.50 -14.26
C PRO A 243 -28.21 -27.41 -14.20
N GLU A 244 -28.87 -27.81 -15.29
CA GLU A 244 -30.30 -27.72 -15.48
C GLU A 244 -31.09 -28.83 -14.75
N ARG A 245 -30.42 -29.91 -14.28
CA ARG A 245 -31.06 -31.05 -13.62
C ARG A 245 -30.06 -31.84 -12.77
N LEU A 246 -30.18 -31.75 -11.44
CA LEU A 246 -29.32 -32.47 -10.50
C LEU A 246 -29.92 -33.84 -10.15
N GLU A 247 -29.53 -34.88 -10.89
CA GLU A 247 -29.97 -36.26 -10.64
C GLU A 247 -28.91 -37.07 -9.88
N THR A 248 -29.36 -37.90 -8.94
CA THR A 248 -28.50 -38.84 -8.21
C THR A 248 -28.81 -40.27 -8.65
N GLN A 249 -27.81 -41.13 -8.60
CA GLN A 249 -28.00 -42.57 -8.70
C GLN A 249 -28.80 -43.08 -7.50
N PRO A 250 -29.52 -44.22 -7.63
CA PRO A 250 -30.13 -44.90 -6.49
C PRO A 250 -29.16 -45.07 -5.32
N GLU A 251 -29.61 -44.77 -4.11
CA GLU A 251 -28.76 -44.72 -2.90
C GLU A 251 -27.99 -46.03 -2.62
N SER A 252 -28.58 -47.17 -2.99
CA SER A 252 -27.92 -48.49 -2.91
C SER A 252 -26.66 -48.58 -3.77
N LEU A 253 -26.59 -47.93 -4.94
CA LEU A 253 -25.40 -47.89 -5.79
C LEU A 253 -24.35 -46.94 -5.23
N VAL A 254 -24.76 -45.81 -4.63
CA VAL A 254 -23.85 -44.88 -3.95
C VAL A 254 -23.21 -45.55 -2.73
N GLN A 255 -24.02 -46.25 -1.92
CA GLN A 255 -23.55 -47.05 -0.79
C GLN A 255 -22.62 -48.20 -1.22
N GLN A 256 -22.92 -48.86 -2.34
CA GLN A 256 -22.09 -49.94 -2.89
C GLN A 256 -20.73 -49.40 -3.36
N SER A 257 -20.71 -48.26 -4.06
CA SER A 257 -19.45 -47.61 -4.48
C SER A 257 -18.62 -47.15 -3.29
N ALA A 258 -19.27 -46.58 -2.26
CA ALA A 258 -18.65 -46.22 -0.98
C ALA A 258 -18.18 -47.43 -0.13
N GLY A 259 -18.22 -48.65 -0.66
CA GLY A 259 -17.72 -49.85 0.02
C GLY A 259 -18.48 -50.21 1.30
N GLY A 260 -19.73 -49.75 1.44
CA GLY A 260 -20.53 -49.93 2.65
C GLY A 260 -20.33 -48.86 3.74
N GLY A 261 -19.64 -47.74 3.44
CA GLY A 261 -19.60 -46.57 4.32
C GLY A 261 -21.00 -46.10 4.73
N ALA A 262 -21.17 -45.65 5.97
CA ALA A 262 -22.47 -45.22 6.51
C ALA A 262 -22.70 -43.71 6.27
N PRO A 263 -23.91 -43.28 5.85
CA PRO A 263 -24.16 -41.88 5.55
C PRO A 263 -24.12 -41.03 6.83
N GLY A 264 -23.19 -40.08 6.88
CA GLY A 264 -23.12 -39.04 7.92
C GLY A 264 -23.01 -39.49 9.38
N THR A 265 -22.73 -40.77 9.67
CA THR A 265 -22.67 -41.33 11.04
C THR A 265 -21.24 -41.74 11.40
N ILE A 266 -20.47 -40.79 11.92
CA ILE A 266 -19.11 -41.03 12.40
C ILE A 266 -19.18 -41.85 13.69
N ALA A 267 -18.92 -43.15 13.57
CA ALA A 267 -18.79 -44.05 14.70
C ALA A 267 -17.56 -43.66 15.53
N ALA A 268 -17.77 -43.06 16.69
CA ALA A 268 -16.72 -42.86 17.67
C ALA A 268 -16.12 -44.22 18.04
N LYS A 269 -14.82 -44.44 17.74
CA LYS A 269 -14.10 -45.64 18.20
C LYS A 269 -14.19 -45.65 19.74
N PRO A 270 -14.78 -46.68 20.36
CA PRO A 270 -14.91 -46.72 21.81
C PRO A 270 -13.51 -46.87 22.42
N SER A 271 -13.10 -45.89 23.22
CA SER A 271 -12.05 -46.12 24.21
C SER A 271 -12.54 -47.21 25.17
N THR A 272 -11.65 -48.13 25.52
CA THR A 272 -11.99 -49.23 26.41
C THR A 272 -12.30 -48.71 27.81
N HIS A 273 -13.56 -48.84 28.25
CA HIS A 273 -13.93 -49.68 29.41
C HIS A 273 -15.44 -49.66 29.69
N THR A 274 -16.08 -50.83 29.56
CA THR A 274 -17.38 -51.15 30.17
C THR A 274 -17.23 -51.18 31.71
N PRO A 275 -18.30 -50.90 32.50
CA PRO A 275 -19.35 -51.91 32.68
C PRO A 275 -20.82 -51.41 32.74
N THR A 276 -21.69 -52.39 32.56
CA THR A 276 -23.15 -52.49 32.81
C THR A 276 -23.69 -51.79 34.07
N GLY A 277 -24.96 -51.33 34.14
CA GLY A 277 -26.04 -51.30 33.13
C GLY A 277 -27.48 -51.35 33.72
N VAL A 278 -28.49 -51.61 32.86
CA VAL A 278 -29.83 -52.19 33.17
C VAL A 278 -31.01 -51.28 33.61
N THR A 279 -31.78 -50.82 32.60
CA THR A 279 -33.27 -50.65 32.52
C THR A 279 -34.11 -49.56 33.24
N LYS A 280 -35.09 -49.06 32.45
CA LYS A 280 -36.53 -48.79 32.73
C LYS A 280 -37.06 -47.37 33.06
N ILE A 281 -37.70 -46.78 32.03
CA ILE A 281 -39.04 -46.12 32.00
C ILE A 281 -39.24 -44.75 32.70
N MET A 282 -40.17 -43.97 32.13
CA MET A 282 -40.53 -42.57 32.41
C MET A 282 -41.63 -42.43 33.50
N PRO A 283 -42.17 -41.23 33.81
CA PRO A 283 -41.53 -40.00 34.33
C PRO A 283 -42.27 -39.43 35.59
N GLY A 284 -41.71 -38.43 36.30
CA GLY A 284 -42.50 -37.69 37.31
C GLY A 284 -41.81 -36.63 38.17
N ALA A 285 -42.40 -35.42 38.18
CA ALA A 285 -42.49 -34.37 39.22
C ALA A 285 -41.35 -34.01 40.21
N ASN A 286 -41.12 -32.70 40.32
CA ASN A 286 -40.51 -31.90 41.41
C ASN A 286 -41.22 -32.06 42.79
N PRO A 287 -40.72 -31.46 43.91
CA PRO A 287 -39.35 -31.26 44.44
C PRO A 287 -39.35 -31.58 45.99
N PRO A 288 -38.76 -30.82 46.97
CA PRO A 288 -37.50 -30.06 47.07
C PRO A 288 -36.61 -30.43 48.31
N SER A 289 -35.44 -29.77 48.40
CA SER A 289 -34.78 -29.24 49.63
C SER A 289 -34.19 -30.14 50.77
N LEU A 290 -32.86 -30.01 50.95
CA LEU A 290 -32.12 -29.72 52.22
C LEU A 290 -32.02 -30.81 53.34
N PRO A 291 -31.10 -30.70 54.33
CA PRO A 291 -29.68 -30.28 54.24
C PRO A 291 -28.65 -31.02 55.17
N GLN A 292 -27.36 -30.79 54.90
CA GLN A 292 -26.25 -30.56 55.88
C GLN A 292 -25.62 -31.69 56.76
N ARG A 293 -24.27 -31.60 56.89
CA ARG A 293 -23.40 -31.98 58.05
C ARG A 293 -23.16 -33.50 58.32
N GLN A 294 -22.09 -33.96 58.99
CA GLN A 294 -20.85 -33.34 59.54
C GLN A 294 -19.72 -34.37 59.78
N GLY A 295 -18.46 -33.91 59.94
CA GLY A 295 -17.34 -34.61 60.64
C GLY A 295 -16.56 -35.63 59.79
N MET A 296 -15.23 -35.57 59.62
CA MET A 296 -14.08 -35.53 60.56
C MET A 296 -13.81 -36.83 61.36
N ARG A 297 -12.75 -37.60 61.00
CA ARG A 297 -11.50 -37.72 61.80
C ARG A 297 -10.40 -38.61 61.16
N THR A 298 -9.18 -38.36 61.61
CA THR A 298 -7.82 -38.86 61.26
C THR A 298 -7.34 -40.03 62.16
N PRO A 299 -6.09 -40.61 62.04
CA PRO A 299 -5.11 -40.70 60.94
C PRO A 299 -4.94 -42.20 60.51
N PRO A 300 -3.90 -43.06 60.78
CA PRO A 300 -2.45 -42.97 61.15
C PRO A 300 -1.45 -43.45 60.03
N VAL A 301 -0.33 -42.76 59.77
CA VAL A 301 1.08 -43.04 60.21
C VAL A 301 1.65 -44.47 59.97
N ALA A 302 2.63 -44.60 59.03
CA ALA A 302 3.85 -45.43 59.14
C ALA A 302 4.88 -45.15 58.00
N ARG A 303 6.14 -45.62 58.15
CA ARG A 303 7.33 -45.50 57.26
C ARG A 303 7.91 -46.93 56.98
N PRO A 304 9.02 -47.20 56.23
CA PRO A 304 10.22 -46.37 55.95
C PRO A 304 10.89 -46.47 54.54
N ALA A 305 11.97 -45.68 54.34
CA ALA A 305 13.28 -45.94 53.66
C ALA A 305 13.36 -46.65 52.26
N SER A 306 14.36 -46.45 51.38
CA SER A 306 15.57 -45.58 51.28
C SER A 306 16.09 -45.67 49.83
N GLY A 307 16.90 -44.76 49.25
CA GLY A 307 17.52 -43.50 49.71
C GLY A 307 18.66 -43.08 48.73
N ALA A 308 19.37 -41.97 49.03
CA ALA A 308 20.66 -41.52 48.43
C ALA A 308 20.69 -41.13 46.93
N HIS A 309 21.47 -40.12 46.49
CA HIS A 309 22.19 -39.04 47.19
C HIS A 309 22.38 -37.81 46.26
N ASP A 310 22.27 -36.61 46.84
CA ASP A 310 23.10 -35.39 46.63
C ASP A 310 23.17 -34.65 45.27
N SER A 311 23.35 -33.31 45.20
CA SER A 311 23.18 -32.21 46.19
C SER A 311 23.20 -30.82 45.47
N VAL A 312 22.36 -29.82 45.80
CA VAL A 312 22.62 -28.61 46.66
C VAL A 312 23.67 -27.61 46.08
N THR A 313 23.58 -26.25 46.12
CA THR A 313 22.73 -25.21 46.79
C THR A 313 21.80 -24.46 45.79
N GLY A 314 20.85 -23.56 46.13
CA GLY A 314 20.57 -22.73 47.33
C GLY A 314 21.11 -21.29 47.15
N ASN A 315 20.47 -20.15 47.51
CA ASN A 315 19.23 -19.79 48.24
C ASN A 315 18.65 -18.46 47.62
N GLN A 316 17.38 -18.01 47.73
CA GLN A 316 16.50 -17.65 48.88
C GLN A 316 17.05 -16.51 49.79
N ARG A 317 16.29 -15.50 50.28
CA ARG A 317 14.89 -15.02 50.11
C ARG A 317 14.79 -13.49 50.54
N PRO A 318 13.61 -12.80 50.64
CA PRO A 318 13.49 -11.32 50.51
C PRO A 318 13.13 -10.53 51.81
N VAL A 319 12.27 -9.48 51.70
CA VAL A 319 11.78 -8.45 52.68
C VAL A 319 12.56 -7.11 52.60
N GLY A 320 11.95 -5.91 52.64
CA GLY A 320 10.54 -5.49 52.60
C GLY A 320 10.29 -3.98 52.92
N GLU A 321 9.10 -3.47 52.59
CA GLU A 321 8.48 -2.17 52.99
C GLU A 321 9.10 -0.82 52.50
N ALA A 322 8.40 0.30 52.78
CA ALA A 322 8.51 1.64 52.15
C ALA A 322 8.15 2.76 53.19
N PRO A 323 7.86 4.05 52.88
CA PRO A 323 8.06 4.88 51.68
C PRO A 323 8.83 6.22 51.96
N GLY A 324 8.95 7.13 50.98
CA GLY A 324 9.59 8.46 51.17
C GLY A 324 9.15 9.54 50.17
N GLN A 325 9.23 10.82 50.55
CA GLN A 325 8.66 11.98 49.81
C GLN A 325 9.72 12.96 49.26
N SER A 326 9.36 13.64 48.15
CA SER A 326 9.96 14.89 47.65
C SER A 326 11.41 14.79 47.07
N ASN A 327 11.95 15.77 46.33
CA ASN A 327 11.51 17.15 46.11
C ASN A 327 11.96 17.70 44.73
N TYR A 328 11.33 18.79 44.26
CA TYR A 328 11.77 19.54 43.06
C TYR A 328 13.11 20.27 43.31
N ARG A 329 14.03 20.29 42.33
CA ARG A 329 14.73 21.54 41.99
C ARG A 329 15.30 21.63 40.57
N LYS A 330 15.34 22.87 40.08
CA LYS A 330 15.80 23.32 38.76
C LYS A 330 17.33 23.30 38.67
N HIS A 331 17.88 23.03 37.48
CA HIS A 331 19.17 23.55 37.05
C HIS A 331 19.01 24.37 35.76
N ARG A 332 19.88 25.38 35.59
CA ARG A 332 19.87 26.37 34.50
C ARG A 332 21.32 26.79 34.22
N SER A 333 21.59 27.31 33.01
CA SER A 333 22.90 27.79 32.54
C SER A 333 23.88 26.64 32.20
N VAL A 334 24.86 26.80 31.30
CA VAL A 334 25.51 28.02 30.75
C VAL A 334 25.58 27.98 29.21
N VAL A 335 25.65 29.15 28.57
CA VAL A 335 25.91 29.35 27.12
C VAL A 335 27.27 30.01 26.93
N MET A 336 28.06 29.60 25.91
CA MET A 336 29.24 30.31 25.40
C MET A 336 29.42 30.10 23.87
N PRO A 337 30.22 30.93 23.17
CA PRO A 337 29.88 31.43 21.82
C PRO A 337 30.59 30.74 20.62
N PRO A 338 30.15 31.01 19.37
CA PRO A 338 30.76 30.47 18.15
C PRO A 338 32.06 31.18 17.72
N ALA A 339 32.85 30.51 16.86
CA ALA A 339 34.08 31.04 16.26
C ALA A 339 33.84 31.60 14.84
N ALA A 340 34.69 32.54 14.41
CA ALA A 340 34.62 33.27 13.13
C ALA A 340 35.89 33.05 12.27
N PRO A 341 35.89 33.37 10.95
CA PRO A 341 36.80 32.77 9.97
C PRO A 341 38.06 33.59 9.61
N THR A 342 38.97 32.99 8.83
CA THR A 342 40.24 33.58 8.38
C THR A 342 40.45 33.56 6.86
N ALA A 343 40.45 34.75 6.25
CA ALA A 343 41.28 35.26 5.14
C ALA A 343 41.47 34.50 3.78
N ALA A 344 41.39 35.27 2.68
CA ALA A 344 42.03 35.03 1.36
C ALA A 344 43.32 35.92 1.24
N PRO A 345 44.14 35.98 0.14
CA PRO A 345 43.77 36.37 -1.26
C PRO A 345 44.68 35.62 -2.33
N PRO A 346 45.06 36.11 -3.55
CA PRO A 346 44.64 37.27 -4.38
C PRO A 346 44.44 37.08 -5.94
N ALA A 347 43.50 37.87 -6.48
CA ALA A 347 43.50 38.68 -7.74
C ALA A 347 43.99 38.21 -9.15
N GLY A 348 43.03 38.14 -10.11
CA GLY A 348 43.09 38.80 -11.46
C GLY A 348 43.71 38.06 -12.67
N PRO A 349 43.56 38.56 -13.94
CA PRO A 349 42.75 39.71 -14.43
C PRO A 349 41.95 39.54 -15.78
N LEU A 350 40.83 40.26 -15.89
CA LEU A 350 40.29 41.05 -17.04
C LEU A 350 39.94 40.49 -18.47
N PHE A 351 38.74 40.92 -18.93
CA PHE A 351 38.24 41.24 -20.29
C PHE A 351 38.15 40.19 -21.44
N GLY A 352 36.99 40.18 -22.14
CA GLY A 352 36.81 39.49 -23.44
C GLY A 352 35.36 39.42 -23.99
N ASN A 353 34.95 40.41 -24.79
CA ASN A 353 33.76 40.43 -25.69
C ASN A 353 34.28 40.86 -27.10
N PRO A 354 33.58 40.80 -28.26
CA PRO A 354 32.14 40.54 -28.52
C PRO A 354 31.82 39.71 -29.81
N LYS A 355 30.57 39.82 -30.32
CA LYS A 355 29.99 39.37 -31.63
C LYS A 355 29.56 37.89 -31.72
N GLY A 356 28.50 37.53 -32.45
CA GLY A 356 27.49 38.37 -33.16
C GLY A 356 26.55 37.56 -34.08
N ASP A 357 25.54 38.26 -34.63
CA ASP A 357 24.80 38.00 -35.89
C ASP A 357 23.75 36.85 -36.00
N VAL A 358 22.63 36.92 -36.78
CA VAL A 358 21.53 37.93 -37.02
C VAL A 358 20.25 37.13 -37.44
N LEU A 359 19.06 37.75 -37.45
CA LEU A 359 17.79 37.44 -38.20
C LEU A 359 16.71 36.59 -37.47
N ALA A 360 15.40 36.81 -37.67
CA ALA A 360 14.61 37.98 -38.13
C ALA A 360 13.09 37.74 -37.89
N GLY A 361 12.28 38.82 -37.79
CA GLY A 361 10.80 38.78 -37.76
C GLY A 361 10.17 39.34 -36.48
N THR A 362 9.94 40.66 -36.35
CA THR A 362 8.68 41.39 -36.68
C THR A 362 7.45 40.99 -35.83
N SER A 363 6.70 41.90 -35.20
CA SER A 363 6.81 43.37 -35.08
C SER A 363 5.84 43.89 -34.01
N LEU A 364 6.17 44.97 -33.29
CA LEU A 364 5.32 46.18 -33.13
C LEU A 364 6.04 47.28 -32.32
N ASP A 365 5.44 48.47 -32.28
CA ASP A 365 6.14 49.76 -32.20
C ASP A 365 5.85 50.55 -30.89
N LYS A 366 6.88 51.21 -30.32
CA LYS A 366 6.87 52.42 -29.45
C LYS A 366 6.04 52.36 -28.13
N VAL A 367 6.43 52.97 -27.00
CA VAL A 367 6.75 54.39 -26.76
C VAL A 367 7.61 54.56 -25.47
N SER A 368 8.45 55.61 -25.44
CA SER A 368 8.96 56.43 -24.31
C SER A 368 8.47 56.21 -22.86
N SER A 369 9.21 56.58 -21.79
CA SER A 369 10.63 57.00 -21.64
C SER A 369 11.02 57.25 -20.16
N ASP A 370 12.32 57.15 -19.87
CA ASP A 370 13.10 57.80 -18.79
C ASP A 370 12.72 57.69 -17.29
N ARG A 371 13.68 57.11 -16.54
CA ARG A 371 14.31 57.58 -15.27
C ARG A 371 13.46 57.93 -14.03
N VAL A 372 13.74 57.19 -12.94
CA VAL A 372 14.07 57.78 -11.62
C VAL A 372 15.24 57.01 -10.97
N LYS A 373 16.14 57.74 -10.29
CA LYS A 373 17.19 57.32 -9.33
C LYS A 373 17.69 58.59 -8.58
N PRO A 374 18.37 58.50 -7.43
CA PRO A 374 18.07 57.69 -6.22
C PRO A 374 18.21 58.54 -4.91
N SER A 375 17.83 57.98 -3.74
CA SER A 375 18.24 58.32 -2.34
C SER A 375 17.07 58.14 -1.35
N ASP A 376 17.25 57.97 -0.04
CA ASP A 376 18.31 57.23 0.69
C ASP A 376 17.82 56.78 2.09
N VAL A 377 18.43 55.70 2.60
CA VAL A 377 18.61 55.32 4.01
C VAL A 377 17.49 55.65 5.05
N GLY A 378 16.71 54.62 5.40
CA GLY A 378 16.86 53.99 6.73
C GLY A 378 15.81 54.20 7.83
N GLN A 379 15.09 53.11 8.15
CA GLN A 379 14.89 52.56 9.51
C GLN A 379 14.19 51.18 9.40
N GLY A 380 13.97 50.46 10.50
CA GLY A 380 13.42 49.10 10.47
C GLY A 380 12.61 48.73 11.73
N SER A 381 11.86 47.62 11.63
CA SER A 381 10.66 47.28 12.42
C SER A 381 9.43 48.08 11.97
N THR A 382 8.21 47.53 11.90
CA THR A 382 7.71 46.15 12.19
C THR A 382 7.08 45.52 10.94
N TRP A 383 7.18 44.19 10.79
CA TRP A 383 6.65 43.45 9.60
C TRP A 383 5.52 42.49 10.00
N MET A 384 4.55 43.00 10.78
CA MET A 384 3.34 42.26 11.16
C MET A 384 2.04 43.09 11.13
N ASP A 385 2.11 44.41 10.89
CA ASP A 385 0.96 45.32 11.10
C ASP A 385 0.33 45.88 9.80
N GLU A 386 0.87 45.56 8.61
CA GLU A 386 0.43 46.11 7.31
C GLU A 386 -0.18 45.07 6.34
N ALA A 387 -0.56 43.89 6.83
CA ALA A 387 -1.20 42.85 6.00
C ALA A 387 -2.72 43.06 5.81
N ASP A 388 -3.40 43.68 6.77
CA ASP A 388 -4.87 43.82 6.81
C ASP A 388 -5.40 45.10 6.10
N ALA A 389 -4.56 45.78 5.31
CA ALA A 389 -4.81 47.14 4.84
C ALA A 389 -5.42 47.27 3.42
N GLU A 390 -5.81 46.19 2.75
CA GLU A 390 -6.56 46.21 1.48
C GLU A 390 -7.88 45.41 1.57
N ALA A 391 -8.85 45.92 2.32
CA ALA A 391 -10.22 45.38 2.33
C ALA A 391 -10.96 45.72 1.01
N PRO A 392 -11.42 44.73 0.22
CA PRO A 392 -12.16 45.00 -1.02
C PRO A 392 -13.58 45.50 -0.75
N ASP A 393 -13.99 46.58 -1.41
CA ASP A 393 -15.29 47.22 -1.21
C ASP A 393 -16.48 46.37 -1.71
N SER A 394 -17.56 46.38 -0.94
CA SER A 394 -18.86 45.75 -1.18
C SER A 394 -18.87 44.21 -1.33
N ALA A 395 -19.28 43.52 -0.25
CA ALA A 395 -19.74 42.13 -0.32
C ALA A 395 -21.08 42.01 -1.08
N LYS A 396 -21.00 41.97 -2.42
CA LYS A 396 -22.13 41.54 -3.26
C LYS A 396 -22.36 40.05 -3.05
N GLU A 397 -23.60 39.63 -2.82
CA GLU A 397 -23.93 38.22 -2.84
C GLU A 397 -23.50 37.57 -4.17
N PRO A 398 -22.83 36.41 -4.16
CA PRO A 398 -22.50 35.70 -5.38
C PRO A 398 -23.81 35.32 -6.10
N THR A 399 -23.87 35.63 -7.39
CA THR A 399 -25.07 35.44 -8.20
C THR A 399 -25.49 33.96 -8.22
N PRO A 400 -26.78 33.64 -8.45
CA PRO A 400 -27.25 32.26 -8.39
C PRO A 400 -26.47 31.29 -9.29
N HIS A 401 -25.98 31.74 -10.45
CA HIS A 401 -25.14 30.93 -11.34
C HIS A 401 -23.75 30.67 -10.70
N SER A 402 -23.11 31.69 -10.15
CA SER A 402 -21.80 31.55 -9.48
C SER A 402 -21.84 30.59 -8.28
N ARG A 403 -22.92 30.61 -7.48
CA ARG A 403 -23.13 29.60 -6.42
C ARG A 403 -23.27 28.18 -6.99
N THR A 404 -24.01 28.01 -8.08
CA THR A 404 -24.14 26.71 -8.77
C THR A 404 -22.80 26.20 -9.33
N ASP A 405 -22.02 27.06 -9.99
CA ASP A 405 -20.73 26.68 -10.58
C ASP A 405 -19.71 26.27 -9.51
N VAL A 406 -19.70 26.95 -8.36
CA VAL A 406 -18.88 26.58 -7.19
C VAL A 406 -19.29 25.22 -6.61
N ILE A 407 -20.59 24.94 -6.48
CA ILE A 407 -21.10 23.61 -6.05
C ILE A 407 -20.74 22.52 -7.07
N HIS A 408 -20.77 22.82 -8.37
CA HIS A 408 -20.31 21.88 -9.39
C HIS A 408 -18.80 21.60 -9.29
N ALA A 409 -17.97 22.62 -9.05
CA ALA A 409 -16.54 22.45 -8.82
C ALA A 409 -16.26 21.64 -7.54
N ARG A 410 -17.00 21.88 -6.45
CA ARG A 410 -16.96 21.09 -5.20
C ARG A 410 -17.21 19.62 -5.44
N ASN A 411 -18.30 19.30 -6.15
CA ASN A 411 -18.68 17.93 -6.47
C ASN A 411 -17.63 17.26 -7.38
N LEU A 412 -17.04 18.00 -8.32
CA LEU A 412 -15.96 17.51 -9.17
C LEU A 412 -14.69 17.20 -8.34
N GLN A 413 -14.25 18.10 -7.45
CA GLN A 413 -13.13 17.83 -6.53
C GLN A 413 -13.38 16.58 -5.67
N ALA A 414 -14.60 16.42 -5.14
CA ALA A 414 -14.95 15.23 -4.35
C ALA A 414 -14.80 13.92 -5.16
N THR A 415 -15.10 13.93 -6.47
CA THR A 415 -14.84 12.77 -7.36
C THR A 415 -13.37 12.56 -7.74
N MET A 416 -12.48 13.52 -7.45
CA MET A 416 -11.04 13.36 -7.65
C MET A 416 -10.33 12.74 -6.44
N LEU A 417 -10.96 12.72 -5.25
CA LEU A 417 -10.41 12.07 -4.07
C LEU A 417 -10.17 10.58 -4.33
N ALA A 418 -9.00 10.08 -3.93
CA ALA A 418 -8.56 8.74 -4.31
C ALA A 418 -9.36 7.66 -3.57
N GLN A 419 -9.65 6.54 -4.24
CA GLN A 419 -10.12 5.35 -3.53
C GLN A 419 -8.94 4.69 -2.80
N SER A 420 -9.17 4.26 -1.56
CA SER A 420 -8.17 3.54 -0.77
C SER A 420 -7.79 2.22 -1.47
N PRO A 421 -6.49 1.88 -1.59
CA PRO A 421 -6.05 0.72 -2.35
C PRO A 421 -6.24 -0.58 -1.57
N GLU A 422 -6.75 -1.62 -2.22
CA GLU A 422 -6.73 -2.98 -1.68
C GLU A 422 -5.32 -3.58 -1.82
N LEU A 423 -4.62 -3.75 -0.69
CA LEU A 423 -3.26 -4.29 -0.64
C LEU A 423 -3.13 -5.31 0.51
N PRO A 424 -2.95 -6.62 0.24
CA PRO A 424 -2.89 -7.63 1.30
C PRO A 424 -1.79 -7.36 2.34
N GLY A 425 -2.15 -7.39 3.62
CA GLY A 425 -1.27 -7.04 4.75
C GLY A 425 -1.31 -5.56 5.15
N PHE A 426 -2.12 -4.74 4.47
CA PHE A 426 -2.23 -3.31 4.73
C PHE A 426 -3.68 -2.84 4.62
N LYS A 427 -4.11 -2.01 5.56
CA LYS A 427 -5.43 -1.35 5.53
C LYS A 427 -5.27 0.16 5.52
N PHE A 428 -6.00 0.80 4.62
CA PHE A 428 -6.07 2.25 4.50
C PHE A 428 -7.48 2.72 4.88
N ALA A 429 -7.56 3.91 5.48
CA ALA A 429 -8.81 4.64 5.66
C ALA A 429 -8.54 6.13 5.46
N THR A 430 -9.56 6.89 5.05
CA THR A 430 -9.46 8.35 4.90
C THR A 430 -10.68 9.06 5.47
N ARG A 431 -10.48 10.31 5.91
CA ARG A 431 -11.53 11.26 6.28
C ARG A 431 -11.22 12.63 5.70
N TYR A 432 -12.29 13.36 5.43
CA TYR A 432 -12.27 14.64 4.75
C TYR A 432 -13.48 15.47 5.18
N GLU A 433 -13.27 16.65 5.75
CA GLU A 433 -14.29 17.59 6.22
C GLU A 433 -13.85 19.03 5.88
N ALA A 434 -14.37 19.58 4.79
CA ALA A 434 -13.96 20.86 4.23
C ALA A 434 -14.49 22.08 5.03
N CYS A 435 -13.68 23.14 5.14
CA CYS A 435 -14.07 24.44 5.70
C CYS A 435 -14.93 25.26 4.72
N SER A 436 -14.68 25.11 3.42
CA SER A 436 -15.30 25.92 2.37
C SER A 436 -15.93 25.05 1.27
N ASP A 437 -16.41 25.67 0.19
CA ASP A 437 -16.91 24.95 -0.97
C ASP A 437 -15.82 24.36 -1.87
N ILE A 438 -14.62 24.94 -1.90
CA ILE A 438 -13.53 24.49 -2.78
C ILE A 438 -12.23 24.46 -1.99
N THR A 439 -11.64 23.28 -1.91
CA THR A 439 -10.55 22.94 -0.98
C THR A 439 -9.17 23.15 -1.57
N GLY A 440 -8.19 23.47 -0.71
CA GLY A 440 -6.76 23.30 -0.99
C GLY A 440 -6.28 21.87 -0.72
N ASP A 441 -6.87 21.20 0.26
CA ASP A 441 -6.51 19.86 0.71
C ASP A 441 -6.66 18.77 -0.36
N PHE A 442 -5.76 17.79 -0.31
CA PHE A 442 -5.90 16.53 -1.02
C PHE A 442 -5.11 15.38 -0.39
N TYR A 443 -5.56 14.18 -0.73
CA TYR A 443 -4.77 12.96 -0.62
C TYR A 443 -4.76 12.19 -1.95
N GLU A 444 -3.79 11.28 -2.07
CA GLU A 444 -3.57 10.53 -3.30
C GLU A 444 -2.99 9.13 -3.04
N PHE A 445 -3.37 8.15 -3.87
CA PHE A 445 -2.85 6.78 -3.87
C PHE A 445 -2.43 6.38 -5.29
N ILE A 446 -1.12 6.39 -5.57
CA ILE A 446 -0.54 6.06 -6.88
C ILE A 446 0.12 4.69 -6.82
N THR A 447 -0.40 3.72 -7.57
CA THR A 447 0.32 2.45 -7.75
C THR A 447 1.47 2.65 -8.72
N LEU A 448 2.69 2.37 -8.24
CA LEU A 448 3.92 2.50 -9.01
C LEU A 448 4.09 1.32 -9.98
N SER A 449 4.90 1.50 -11.01
CA SER A 449 5.14 0.51 -12.07
C SER A 449 5.86 -0.77 -11.61
N ASP A 450 6.39 -0.80 -10.39
CA ASP A 450 7.00 -1.98 -9.74
C ASP A 450 6.08 -2.69 -8.73
N GLY A 451 4.87 -2.17 -8.50
CA GLY A 451 3.88 -2.73 -7.57
C GLY A 451 3.94 -2.17 -6.15
N ARG A 452 4.82 -1.21 -5.86
CA ARG A 452 4.77 -0.39 -4.65
C ARG A 452 3.63 0.64 -4.71
N ILE A 453 3.17 1.13 -3.56
CA ILE A 453 2.13 2.16 -3.47
C ILE A 453 2.75 3.48 -3.04
N GLY A 454 2.79 4.46 -3.93
CA GLY A 454 2.99 5.85 -3.55
C GLY A 454 1.70 6.39 -2.91
N PHE A 455 1.81 7.14 -1.82
CA PHE A 455 0.66 7.78 -1.18
C PHE A 455 1.06 9.16 -0.64
N ALA A 456 0.15 10.13 -0.74
CA ALA A 456 0.39 11.50 -0.30
C ALA A 456 -0.80 12.09 0.44
N LEU A 457 -0.47 13.09 1.26
CA LEU A 457 -1.39 14.07 1.80
C LEU A 457 -0.72 15.44 1.62
N GLY A 458 -1.50 16.45 1.22
CA GLY A 458 -1.01 17.81 1.03
C GLY A 458 -2.10 18.86 1.06
N ASP A 459 -1.68 20.09 1.29
CA ASP A 459 -2.48 21.31 1.44
C ASP A 459 -1.95 22.37 0.45
N VAL A 460 -2.82 23.27 0.00
CA VAL A 460 -2.47 24.43 -0.83
C VAL A 460 -2.79 25.71 -0.06
N SER A 461 -1.77 26.53 0.21
CA SER A 461 -1.92 27.77 0.97
C SER A 461 -3.03 28.70 0.41
N GLY A 462 -4.06 28.94 1.22
CA GLY A 462 -5.23 29.76 0.86
C GLY A 462 -6.46 28.91 0.48
N HIS A 463 -7.58 29.56 0.17
CA HIS A 463 -8.88 28.87 0.07
C HIS A 463 -9.64 29.15 -1.24
N GLY A 464 -10.61 28.30 -1.57
CA GLY A 464 -11.55 28.51 -2.67
C GLY A 464 -10.98 28.17 -4.06
N VAL A 465 -11.58 28.74 -5.10
CA VAL A 465 -11.34 28.40 -6.53
C VAL A 465 -9.84 28.32 -6.89
N GLN A 466 -9.05 29.29 -6.42
CA GLN A 466 -7.62 29.35 -6.74
C GLN A 466 -6.82 28.20 -6.11
N ALA A 467 -7.05 27.93 -4.82
CA ALA A 467 -6.43 26.81 -4.13
C ALA A 467 -6.82 25.47 -4.78
N GLY A 468 -8.11 25.29 -5.09
CA GLY A 468 -8.62 24.05 -5.70
C GLY A 468 -8.12 23.76 -7.12
N LEU A 469 -7.82 24.80 -7.91
CA LEU A 469 -7.14 24.62 -9.20
C LEU A 469 -5.69 24.18 -9.01
N ILE A 470 -4.97 24.78 -8.07
CA ILE A 470 -3.58 24.42 -7.76
C ILE A 470 -3.50 23.03 -7.13
N MET A 471 -4.45 22.63 -6.28
CA MET A 471 -4.61 21.27 -5.76
C MET A 471 -4.74 20.28 -6.91
N SER A 472 -5.64 20.55 -7.85
CA SER A 472 -5.89 19.69 -9.02
C SER A 472 -4.64 19.53 -9.89
N MET A 473 -3.88 20.61 -10.08
CA MET A 473 -2.57 20.57 -10.75
C MET A 473 -1.55 19.76 -9.96
N ALA A 474 -1.41 20.02 -8.65
CA ALA A 474 -0.42 19.37 -7.78
C ALA A 474 -0.62 17.86 -7.72
N LYS A 475 -1.86 17.41 -7.52
CA LYS A 475 -2.28 16.01 -7.49
C LYS A 475 -1.95 15.28 -8.80
N LYS A 476 -2.30 15.85 -9.96
CA LYS A 476 -1.98 15.25 -11.26
C LYS A 476 -0.48 15.32 -11.60
N THR A 477 0.22 16.37 -11.20
CA THR A 477 1.68 16.47 -11.37
C THR A 477 2.43 15.44 -10.50
N LEU A 478 1.96 15.19 -9.27
CA LEU A 478 2.47 14.13 -8.40
C LEU A 478 2.28 12.75 -9.03
N GLU A 479 1.07 12.41 -9.48
CA GLU A 479 0.77 11.15 -10.16
C GLU A 479 1.69 10.91 -11.37
N ILE A 480 1.84 11.92 -12.23
CA ILE A 480 2.72 11.86 -13.40
C ILE A 480 4.16 11.54 -12.98
N TYR A 481 4.75 12.27 -12.03
CA TYR A 481 6.16 12.05 -11.65
C TYR A 481 6.39 10.81 -10.79
N ALA A 482 5.42 10.40 -9.98
CA ALA A 482 5.45 9.15 -9.23
C ALA A 482 5.48 7.93 -10.17
N SER A 483 4.67 7.93 -11.23
CA SER A 483 4.59 6.83 -12.20
C SER A 483 5.94 6.44 -12.85
N ILE A 484 6.87 7.40 -12.92
CA ILE A 484 8.24 7.24 -13.46
C ILE A 484 9.13 6.37 -12.53
N GLY A 485 8.70 6.07 -11.31
CA GLY A 485 9.39 5.13 -10.41
C GLY A 485 10.56 5.73 -9.62
N ALA A 486 10.58 7.05 -9.41
CA ALA A 486 11.58 7.71 -8.59
C ALA A 486 11.25 7.64 -7.08
N GLY A 487 12.27 7.56 -6.23
CA GLY A 487 12.13 7.69 -4.77
C GLY A 487 11.61 9.07 -4.34
N PRO A 488 11.03 9.20 -3.14
CA PRO A 488 10.10 10.28 -2.80
C PRO A 488 10.63 11.69 -3.00
N ALA A 489 11.88 12.00 -2.60
CA ALA A 489 12.40 13.35 -2.69
C ALA A 489 12.66 13.80 -4.15
N GLU A 490 13.06 12.88 -5.02
CA GLU A 490 13.24 13.16 -6.45
C GLU A 490 11.89 13.31 -7.17
N THR A 491 10.83 12.66 -6.68
CA THR A 491 9.46 12.87 -7.13
C THR A 491 8.98 14.27 -6.70
N LEU A 492 9.08 14.62 -5.41
CA LEU A 492 8.75 15.97 -4.92
C LEU A 492 9.58 17.07 -5.60
N ALA A 493 10.86 16.83 -5.91
CA ALA A 493 11.70 17.79 -6.63
C ALA A 493 11.21 18.07 -8.07
N LYS A 494 10.67 17.07 -8.76
CA LYS A 494 10.08 17.25 -10.10
C LYS A 494 8.71 17.94 -10.03
N VAL A 495 7.88 17.57 -9.05
CA VAL A 495 6.62 18.24 -8.76
C VAL A 495 6.88 19.74 -8.49
N ASN A 496 7.86 20.05 -7.64
CA ASN A 496 8.26 21.42 -7.34
C ASN A 496 8.77 22.18 -8.58
N ASP A 497 9.68 21.60 -9.38
CA ASP A 497 10.24 22.27 -10.56
C ASP A 497 9.18 22.53 -11.65
N ALA A 498 8.17 21.68 -11.76
CA ALA A 498 7.03 21.91 -12.66
C ALA A 498 6.13 23.03 -12.14
N LEU A 499 5.73 22.98 -10.86
CA LEU A 499 4.72 23.87 -10.28
C LEU A 499 5.24 25.26 -9.89
N THR A 500 6.53 25.42 -9.57
CA THR A 500 7.06 26.69 -8.98
C THR A 500 6.80 27.92 -9.86
N ARG A 501 6.73 27.77 -11.19
CA ARG A 501 6.37 28.89 -12.07
C ARG A 501 4.93 29.34 -11.88
N ASP A 502 4.02 28.39 -11.75
CA ASP A 502 2.57 28.63 -11.77
C ASP A 502 2.07 29.10 -10.40
N LEU A 503 2.74 28.69 -9.31
CA LEU A 503 2.51 29.23 -7.96
C LEU A 503 3.06 30.67 -7.78
N GLY A 504 3.92 31.13 -8.69
CA GLY A 504 4.43 32.50 -8.75
C GLY A 504 5.18 33.02 -7.51
N GLY A 505 5.54 32.13 -6.57
CA GLY A 505 6.05 32.50 -5.25
C GLY A 505 5.04 33.20 -4.33
N LYS A 506 3.74 33.19 -4.68
CA LYS A 506 2.64 33.76 -3.87
C LYS A 506 1.87 32.70 -3.10
N MET A 507 1.81 31.49 -3.65
CA MET A 507 1.26 30.30 -2.98
C MET A 507 2.38 29.29 -2.76
N PHE A 508 2.15 28.37 -1.83
CA PHE A 508 2.97 27.18 -1.60
C PHE A 508 2.09 25.95 -1.43
N ILE A 509 2.67 24.76 -1.54
CA ILE A 509 1.98 23.49 -1.25
C ILE A 509 2.74 22.77 -0.15
N SER A 510 2.03 22.50 0.94
CA SER A 510 2.37 21.60 2.03
C SER A 510 2.19 20.15 1.53
N MET A 511 3.17 19.26 1.70
CA MET A 511 3.01 17.86 1.27
C MET A 511 3.92 16.87 1.99
N ILE A 512 3.36 15.72 2.38
CA ILE A 512 4.13 14.51 2.66
C ILE A 512 3.84 13.44 1.60
N TYR A 513 4.88 12.78 1.10
CA TYR A 513 4.78 11.69 0.13
C TYR A 513 5.56 10.47 0.62
N GLY A 514 4.84 9.36 0.84
CA GLY A 514 5.39 8.05 1.16
C GLY A 514 5.36 7.12 -0.06
N ILE A 515 6.30 6.18 -0.12
CA ILE A 515 6.23 5.00 -0.99
C ILE A 515 6.27 3.77 -0.09
N LEU A 516 5.11 3.14 0.08
CA LEU A 516 4.95 1.84 0.73
C LEU A 516 5.45 0.73 -0.19
N SER A 517 6.38 -0.07 0.33
CA SER A 517 6.93 -1.24 -0.32
C SER A 517 6.50 -2.51 0.44
N PRO A 518 5.58 -3.32 -0.12
CA PRO A 518 5.11 -4.54 0.53
C PRO A 518 6.16 -5.66 0.52
N TYR A 519 7.20 -5.55 -0.32
CA TYR A 519 8.21 -6.59 -0.54
C TYR A 519 9.30 -6.62 0.54
N ASP A 520 9.72 -5.46 1.03
CA ASP A 520 10.75 -5.29 2.08
C ASP A 520 10.16 -4.74 3.40
N GLN A 521 8.82 -4.65 3.48
CA GLN A 521 8.05 -4.14 4.61
C GLN A 521 8.58 -2.78 5.10
N SER A 522 8.67 -1.84 4.16
CA SER A 522 9.17 -0.49 4.42
C SER A 522 8.25 0.60 3.85
N ILE A 523 8.33 1.81 4.41
CA ILE A 523 7.90 3.04 3.75
C ILE A 523 9.10 3.96 3.66
N THR A 524 9.45 4.42 2.46
CA THR A 524 10.34 5.58 2.29
C THR A 524 9.49 6.84 2.16
N TRP A 525 9.86 7.89 2.88
CA TRP A 525 9.16 9.17 2.94
C TRP A 525 10.02 10.32 2.42
N ALA A 526 9.40 11.33 1.85
CA ALA A 526 9.92 12.70 1.83
C ALA A 526 8.79 13.67 2.12
N ARG A 527 9.14 14.85 2.66
CA ARG A 527 8.17 15.85 3.11
C ARG A 527 8.60 17.23 2.65
N ALA A 528 7.74 17.91 1.91
CA ALA A 528 7.88 19.29 1.48
C ALA A 528 7.01 20.20 2.36
N GLY A 529 7.50 20.52 3.56
CA GLY A 529 6.74 21.28 4.57
C GLY A 529 5.54 20.53 5.15
N GLY A 530 4.55 21.25 5.68
CA GLY A 530 3.38 20.64 6.30
C GLY A 530 3.65 19.89 7.62
N THR A 531 2.60 19.25 8.12
CA THR A 531 2.60 18.43 9.35
C THR A 531 3.57 17.24 9.28
N PRO A 532 4.06 16.73 10.43
CA PRO A 532 4.68 15.41 10.52
C PRO A 532 3.61 14.33 10.42
N ALA A 533 3.93 13.17 9.83
CA ALA A 533 3.09 11.99 10.04
C ALA A 533 3.33 11.43 11.44
N MET A 534 2.28 11.01 12.14
CA MET A 534 2.43 10.25 13.38
C MET A 534 2.52 8.75 13.09
N ARG A 535 3.37 8.04 13.83
CA ARG A 535 3.46 6.57 13.85
C ARG A 535 3.26 6.06 15.26
N TYR A 536 2.22 5.25 15.47
CA TYR A 536 2.16 4.32 16.58
C TYR A 536 2.94 3.05 16.20
N ASN A 537 3.98 2.73 16.97
CA ASN A 537 4.75 1.50 16.82
C ASN A 537 4.22 0.45 17.80
N ALA A 538 3.59 -0.60 17.28
CA ALA A 538 2.94 -1.63 18.12
C ALA A 538 3.93 -2.54 18.84
N LYS A 539 5.17 -2.65 18.34
CA LYS A 539 6.22 -3.48 18.94
C LYS A 539 6.90 -2.83 20.15
N SER A 540 6.89 -1.50 20.24
CA SER A 540 7.44 -0.74 21.37
C SER A 540 6.40 0.03 22.19
N ASP A 541 5.12 0.03 21.79
CA ASP A 541 4.04 0.84 22.41
C ASP A 541 4.38 2.35 22.45
N THR A 542 5.12 2.83 21.45
CA THR A 542 5.58 4.23 21.36
C THR A 542 4.92 4.96 20.20
N LEU A 543 4.43 6.17 20.46
CA LEU A 543 4.11 7.15 19.43
C LEU A 543 5.38 7.94 19.07
N VAL A 544 5.64 8.12 17.77
CA VAL A 544 6.74 8.94 17.24
C VAL A 544 6.29 9.73 16.01
N GLU A 545 6.94 10.87 15.74
CA GLU A 545 6.77 11.58 14.47
C GLU A 545 7.71 11.02 13.40
N VAL A 546 7.21 10.88 12.17
CA VAL A 546 8.00 10.73 10.95
C VAL A 546 8.15 12.13 10.35
N LYS A 547 9.37 12.67 10.38
CA LYS A 547 9.62 14.11 10.17
C LYS A 547 10.89 14.39 9.34
N PRO A 548 11.03 13.84 8.12
CA PRO A 548 12.11 14.23 7.22
C PRO A 548 12.11 15.74 6.97
N LYS A 549 13.32 16.30 6.75
CA LYS A 549 13.48 17.72 6.38
C LYS A 549 12.97 17.99 4.96
N GLY A 550 12.55 19.24 4.76
CA GLY A 550 12.14 19.79 3.48
C GLY A 550 11.33 21.07 3.64
N MET A 551 11.44 21.96 2.66
CA MET A 551 10.61 23.17 2.57
C MET A 551 9.34 22.91 1.75
N VAL A 552 8.33 23.76 1.89
CA VAL A 552 7.10 23.71 1.07
C VAL A 552 7.39 23.90 -0.43
N LEU A 553 6.57 23.28 -1.28
CA LEU A 553 6.68 23.39 -2.73
C LEU A 553 6.38 24.83 -3.18
N GLY A 554 6.98 25.27 -4.28
CA GLY A 554 6.67 26.55 -4.94
C GLY A 554 7.47 27.77 -4.47
N MET A 555 8.09 27.74 -3.28
CA MET A 555 8.87 28.88 -2.77
C MET A 555 10.24 29.07 -3.45
N LYS A 556 10.87 27.97 -3.90
CA LYS A 556 12.17 27.94 -4.59
C LYS A 556 12.21 26.77 -5.58
N ALA A 557 12.82 26.97 -6.75
CA ALA A 557 13.05 25.92 -7.74
C ALA A 557 14.47 25.32 -7.64
N GLY A 558 14.72 24.23 -8.38
CA GLY A 558 16.05 23.76 -8.74
C GLY A 558 16.82 23.12 -7.58
N GLN A 559 18.08 23.54 -7.39
CA GLN A 559 18.99 22.92 -6.44
C GLN A 559 18.67 23.25 -4.98
N VAL A 560 18.20 24.46 -4.69
CA VAL A 560 17.88 24.91 -3.31
C VAL A 560 16.80 24.02 -2.69
N PHE A 561 15.72 23.76 -3.45
CA PHE A 561 14.65 22.88 -3.02
C PHE A 561 15.12 21.44 -2.82
N ARG A 562 15.86 20.88 -3.80
CA ARG A 562 16.45 19.53 -3.71
C ARG A 562 17.36 19.34 -2.49
N GLN A 563 18.12 20.36 -2.12
CA GLN A 563 19.01 20.33 -0.94
C GLN A 563 18.27 20.51 0.39
N SER A 564 16.99 20.92 0.38
CA SER A 564 16.17 20.97 1.60
C SER A 564 15.59 19.60 1.96
N LEU A 565 15.34 18.75 0.97
CA LEU A 565 14.66 17.46 1.12
C LEU A 565 15.57 16.38 1.71
N GLU A 566 14.98 15.57 2.56
CA GLU A 566 15.56 14.36 3.15
C GLU A 566 14.65 13.17 2.84
N GLU A 567 15.23 11.99 2.59
CA GLU A 567 14.46 10.74 2.51
C GLU A 567 14.67 9.94 3.81
N GLU A 568 13.58 9.67 4.52
CA GLU A 568 13.57 8.79 5.70
C GLU A 568 12.98 7.43 5.30
N THR A 569 13.54 6.31 5.77
CA THR A 569 12.92 4.98 5.53
C THR A 569 12.57 4.30 6.85
N THR A 570 11.30 3.94 6.98
CA THR A 570 10.71 3.33 8.17
C THR A 570 10.45 1.84 7.91
N GLN A 571 11.15 0.96 8.62
CA GLN A 571 10.80 -0.47 8.65
C GLN A 571 9.53 -0.68 9.46
N LEU A 572 8.64 -1.51 8.93
CA LEU A 572 7.30 -1.79 9.44
C LEU A 572 7.28 -3.03 10.33
N ASN A 573 6.26 -3.12 11.18
CA ASN A 573 5.91 -4.31 11.97
C ASN A 573 4.39 -4.49 11.90
N ALA A 574 3.90 -5.73 12.00
CA ALA A 574 2.47 -6.01 12.16
C ALA A 574 1.89 -5.21 13.35
N GLY A 575 0.73 -4.60 13.15
CA GLY A 575 0.08 -3.71 14.10
C GLY A 575 0.57 -2.24 14.10
N ASP A 576 1.65 -1.90 13.39
CA ASP A 576 2.06 -0.49 13.27
C ASP A 576 0.98 0.34 12.56
N VAL A 577 0.72 1.55 13.06
CA VAL A 577 -0.27 2.47 12.50
C VAL A 577 0.37 3.83 12.22
N PHE A 578 0.11 4.35 11.01
CA PHE A 578 0.56 5.65 10.55
C PHE A 578 -0.65 6.55 10.32
N LEU A 579 -0.54 7.80 10.74
CA LEU A 579 -1.57 8.82 10.60
C LEU A 579 -0.96 10.07 9.96
N LEU A 580 -1.43 10.38 8.75
CA LEU A 580 -1.16 11.64 8.05
C LEU A 580 -2.40 12.52 8.24
N TYR A 581 -2.21 13.82 8.48
CA TYR A 581 -3.29 14.76 8.75
C TYR A 581 -2.89 16.17 8.31
N THR A 582 -3.83 17.01 7.87
CA THR A 582 -3.58 18.45 7.64
C THR A 582 -3.71 19.25 8.94
N ASP A 583 -3.12 20.44 8.96
CA ASP A 583 -3.00 21.32 10.13
C ASP A 583 -4.36 21.72 10.69
N GLY A 584 -5.41 21.79 9.87
CA GLY A 584 -6.81 21.97 10.30
C GLY A 584 -7.28 20.96 11.36
N VAL A 585 -6.67 19.77 11.47
CA VAL A 585 -6.88 18.85 12.61
C VAL A 585 -6.34 19.41 13.92
N THR A 586 -5.11 19.92 13.92
CA THR A 586 -4.42 20.42 15.11
C THR A 586 -4.84 21.84 15.48
N GLU A 587 -5.11 22.68 14.49
CA GLU A 587 -5.49 24.09 14.64
C GLU A 587 -7.02 24.28 14.76
N THR A 588 -7.80 23.19 14.76
CA THR A 588 -9.23 23.24 15.15
C THR A 588 -9.36 23.86 16.54
N MET A 589 -10.04 25.02 16.61
CA MET A 589 -10.26 25.78 17.85
C MET A 589 -11.48 25.28 18.63
N ASN A 590 -11.42 25.38 19.96
CA ASN A 590 -12.58 25.29 20.84
C ASN A 590 -13.18 26.68 21.17
N ALA A 591 -14.27 26.67 21.97
CA ALA A 591 -14.95 27.89 22.43
C ALA A 591 -14.11 28.77 23.38
N GLN A 592 -12.94 28.31 23.83
CA GLN A 592 -11.98 29.03 24.64
C GLN A 592 -10.82 29.60 23.80
N GLN A 593 -10.82 29.38 22.47
CA GLN A 593 -9.73 29.69 21.54
C GLN A 593 -8.43 28.94 21.87
N GLU A 594 -8.57 27.70 22.36
CA GLU A 594 -7.48 26.74 22.43
C GLU A 594 -7.50 25.84 21.20
N GLU A 595 -6.34 25.59 20.62
CA GLU A 595 -6.12 24.59 19.56
C GLU A 595 -6.31 23.16 20.07
N TYR A 596 -6.72 22.25 19.19
CA TYR A 596 -6.83 20.81 19.47
C TYR A 596 -5.47 20.16 19.75
N GLY A 597 -4.43 20.56 19.00
CA GLY A 597 -3.03 20.21 19.24
C GLY A 597 -2.64 18.74 18.97
N THR A 598 -1.35 18.51 18.86
CA THR A 598 -0.77 17.18 18.57
C THR A 598 -0.93 16.19 19.73
N ASP A 599 -0.87 16.65 20.99
CA ASP A 599 -0.98 15.78 22.16
C ASP A 599 -2.32 15.04 22.19
N ARG A 600 -3.44 15.76 21.98
CA ARG A 600 -4.79 15.17 21.96
C ARG A 600 -5.00 14.23 20.76
N LEU A 601 -4.35 14.51 19.62
CA LEU A 601 -4.34 13.61 18.48
C LEU A 601 -3.57 12.31 18.79
N GLY A 602 -2.41 12.44 19.45
CA GLY A 602 -1.55 11.34 19.86
C GLY A 602 -2.20 10.40 20.89
N ASP A 603 -2.93 10.95 21.87
CA ASP A 603 -3.70 10.18 22.85
C ASP A 603 -4.79 9.32 22.17
N VAL A 604 -5.57 9.91 21.25
CA VAL A 604 -6.58 9.18 20.49
C VAL A 604 -5.93 8.09 19.62
N LEU A 605 -4.85 8.43 18.92
CA LEU A 605 -4.12 7.52 18.05
C LEU A 605 -3.54 6.33 18.82
N LYS A 606 -2.81 6.55 19.92
CA LYS A 606 -2.26 5.46 20.74
C LYS A 606 -3.37 4.58 21.32
N LYS A 607 -4.49 5.16 21.76
CA LYS A 607 -5.59 4.41 22.36
C LYS A 607 -6.37 3.54 21.35
N HIS A 608 -6.62 4.05 20.14
CA HIS A 608 -7.55 3.44 19.18
C HIS A 608 -6.85 2.76 17.98
N SER A 609 -5.52 2.85 17.84
CA SER A 609 -4.75 2.12 16.81
C SER A 609 -5.07 0.61 16.70
N PRO A 610 -5.26 -0.15 17.81
CA PRO A 610 -5.54 -1.59 17.72
C PRO A 610 -6.91 -1.96 17.11
N GLU A 611 -7.81 -0.99 16.91
CA GLU A 611 -9.14 -1.21 16.35
C GLU A 611 -9.17 -1.15 14.82
N GLY A 612 -8.04 -0.81 14.19
CA GLY A 612 -7.92 -0.62 12.74
C GLY A 612 -8.33 0.79 12.28
N PRO A 613 -8.00 1.14 11.01
CA PRO A 613 -7.91 2.54 10.60
C PRO A 613 -9.28 3.21 10.46
N GLU A 614 -10.34 2.47 10.11
CA GLU A 614 -11.70 3.01 10.04
C GLU A 614 -12.29 3.38 11.40
N SER A 615 -12.04 2.57 12.45
CA SER A 615 -12.49 2.87 13.83
C SER A 615 -11.68 4.04 14.40
N LEU A 616 -10.35 3.99 14.25
CA LEU A 616 -9.43 5.07 14.61
C LEU A 616 -9.85 6.41 14.01
N LEU A 617 -10.10 6.48 12.69
CA LEU A 617 -10.51 7.73 12.05
C LEU A 617 -11.93 8.15 12.43
N GLY A 618 -12.81 7.21 12.78
CA GLY A 618 -14.07 7.51 13.45
C GLY A 618 -13.82 8.24 14.77
N HIS A 619 -13.01 7.67 15.66
CA HIS A 619 -12.66 8.23 16.96
C HIS A 619 -11.94 9.58 16.90
N VAL A 620 -11.05 9.80 15.93
CA VAL A 620 -10.39 11.09 15.69
C VAL A 620 -11.41 12.17 15.32
N MET A 621 -12.25 11.94 14.29
CA MET A 621 -13.26 12.93 13.88
C MET A 621 -14.28 13.22 14.99
N ASP A 622 -14.67 12.19 15.75
CA ASP A 622 -15.57 12.33 16.90
C ASP A 622 -14.95 13.18 18.03
N HIS A 623 -13.65 13.07 18.27
CA HIS A 623 -12.96 13.86 19.30
C HIS A 623 -12.77 15.32 18.87
N ILE A 624 -12.37 15.55 17.61
CA ILE A 624 -12.28 16.88 16.99
C ILE A 624 -13.65 17.60 17.07
N ARG A 625 -14.74 16.94 16.66
CA ARG A 625 -16.09 17.53 16.71
C ARG A 625 -16.56 17.83 18.13
N ARG A 626 -16.24 16.98 19.11
CA ARG A 626 -16.55 17.24 20.54
C ARG A 626 -15.74 18.41 21.10
N PHE A 627 -14.50 18.59 20.66
CA PHE A 627 -13.63 19.70 21.06
C PHE A 627 -14.07 21.04 20.44
N ARG A 628 -14.36 21.04 19.14
CA ARG A 628 -14.88 22.20 18.38
C ARG A 628 -16.29 22.62 18.82
N GLY A 629 -17.10 21.65 19.27
CA GLY A 629 -18.47 21.88 19.73
C GLY A 629 -19.36 22.37 18.60
N THR A 630 -19.93 23.57 18.75
CA THR A 630 -20.81 24.21 17.74
C THR A 630 -20.10 25.21 16.84
N LEU A 631 -18.77 25.35 16.94
CA LEU A 631 -18.02 26.22 16.03
C LEU A 631 -17.96 25.63 14.62
N PRO A 632 -17.93 26.49 13.57
CA PRO A 632 -17.69 26.04 12.20
C PRO A 632 -16.31 25.39 12.06
N VAL A 633 -16.13 24.62 11.00
CA VAL A 633 -14.80 24.18 10.56
C VAL A 633 -13.98 25.43 10.22
N SER A 634 -12.82 25.61 10.86
CA SER A 634 -11.95 26.78 10.65
C SER A 634 -11.06 26.64 9.42
N ASP A 635 -10.54 25.43 9.18
CA ASP A 635 -9.75 25.09 7.99
C ASP A 635 -9.99 23.64 7.56
N ASP A 636 -9.62 23.28 6.33
CA ASP A 636 -9.88 21.97 5.74
C ASP A 636 -9.26 20.83 6.60
N ILE A 637 -10.04 19.78 6.87
CA ILE A 637 -9.61 18.62 7.66
C ILE A 637 -9.49 17.41 6.74
N THR A 638 -8.26 17.01 6.43
CA THR A 638 -7.94 15.75 5.73
C THR A 638 -7.12 14.84 6.61
N ILE A 639 -7.49 13.56 6.65
CA ILE A 639 -6.80 12.55 7.46
C ILE A 639 -6.70 11.24 6.67
N LEU A 640 -5.52 10.62 6.68
CA LEU A 640 -5.21 9.34 6.05
C LEU A 640 -4.55 8.43 7.10
N ALA A 641 -5.18 7.28 7.37
CA ALA A 641 -4.63 6.25 8.24
C ALA A 641 -4.18 5.03 7.43
N LEU A 642 -3.03 4.47 7.80
CA LEU A 642 -2.47 3.21 7.28
C LEU A 642 -2.12 2.29 8.45
N THR A 643 -2.71 1.11 8.48
CA THR A 643 -2.41 0.03 9.44
C THR A 643 -1.73 -1.14 8.72
N VAL A 644 -0.67 -1.68 9.32
CA VAL A 644 0.00 -2.91 8.90
C VAL A 644 -0.62 -4.09 9.66
N GLU A 645 -0.95 -5.19 8.97
CA GLU A 645 -1.58 -6.39 9.56
C GLU A 645 -0.58 -7.46 10.03
#